data_AF-A0A8H5ULN3-F1
#
_entry.id   AF-A0A8H5ULN3-F1
#
_cell.length_a   1.000
_cell.length_b   1.000
_cell.length_c   1.000
_cell.angle_alpha   90.00
_cell.angle_beta   90.00
_cell.angle_gamma   90.00
#
_symmetry.space_group_name_H-M   'P 1'
#
loop_
_entity.id
_entity.type
_entity.pdbx_description
1 polymer ?
#
loop_
_entity_poly.entity_id
_entity_poly.type
_entity_poly.pdbx_seq_one_letter_code
_entity_poly.pdbx_strand_id
1 'polypeptide(L)'
;MADGETYCAICGVPAHEIRIRNYDQSRVTRKSAEWLDDVSLMGRPDKKAKRPRPVILAGPVEYLGHNRYALPSEDHPFATEYSFGEAATYDWTEDNDVLIPFHLHCFALAKEVASPHNIDAFVIYETFRSHCAKPYTFGLEFDYGGAKDCRLVEWKQVKGTEYLLASPTEIPRATEFIKSILAESHLQEPQPAVTQHDTADKDTLGKLPGELLSGILQCLDLKSLCAVRLASRSAARETSSNAFWKNKISSDMPWVVGLFPGRDVTDNLQIDWLKVYKTLRAISKGQDEREPFTTGGLRNRARVWDVCTQMLNEYWPRKEAREEELSNNPAVLKKAKVSAEPILRFPRSNGIMWSQASLIEKFDDMLSAEPVIEVLWSAGGELAGIVCRTTAGGRPRAAGSKNLYTRSDKVHIPKDDWITELIITSQDELDGMSDLNNLSETELNTIVRKVVGLEFVFSKGDPVQVGESKGDKFILLLPEPETFIVGFQAGRAAREPISELSLLYHRLTKAPKESRSRVQPREYLDDFGVPLNDPEKTTYLWKDALPPRELQIIPARCGVMPPGPEDDNICEALIFGTTDDDLSKITAIGVDAQLRGFEVCYSNGESRTIGHTNAMQYLSIDGPGGERILHVYVEISFYPTGVQIVTTKNRHFIVGQAPQKDEIRFPEENRFSDRDALMGIYCHWRHRHAPHTSLDMIGAFVRKNSLGSSVQVQLALDSDARYWAPGLPPKGMRKIGRVYGERGFDWLEKPGKYPKHMPSRNAVVSWFDCSRPIASIKVGLCHGTKGYQIPLVAMTFTYADDNTTMSIGPTKFSPPKDNRGRAGHYWCGCEEGSHRDEELEQRPHYIEDEWDAQGSYLDCAQVWVGDYGYFTGLQFIARDGRESPAWGYCVSEKPIADRRVNAGRLTKPVKLPLQVSEENRGAGLKVFVDKMDRGVHVPSKDYVVVGIQLFDFSKD
;
A
#
# COMPACT_ATOMS: atom_id res chain seq x y z
N MET A 1 21.27 -0.62 15.52
CA MET A 1 20.44 0.60 15.59
C MET A 1 21.23 1.68 14.87
N ALA A 2 20.61 2.45 13.98
CA ALA A 2 21.33 3.46 13.20
C ALA A 2 21.62 4.68 14.09
N ASP A 3 22.88 5.12 14.12
CA ASP A 3 23.33 6.32 14.82
C ASP A 3 22.82 7.56 14.10
N GLY A 4 21.86 8.31 14.64
CA GLY A 4 21.33 9.50 13.99
C GLY A 4 21.01 10.66 14.93
N GLU A 5 20.91 11.85 14.34
CA GLU A 5 20.66 13.13 15.01
C GLU A 5 19.19 13.38 15.32
N THR A 6 18.90 14.09 16.42
CA THR A 6 17.53 14.48 16.77
C THR A 6 17.17 15.85 16.23
N TYR A 7 16.03 15.97 15.56
CA TYR A 7 15.50 17.22 15.02
C TYR A 7 14.36 17.79 15.86
N CYS A 8 14.32 19.11 16.00
CA CYS A 8 13.26 19.84 16.69
C CYS A 8 11.91 19.67 15.96
N ALA A 9 10.87 19.34 16.72
CA ALA A 9 9.52 19.11 16.21
C ALA A 9 8.92 20.33 15.47
N ILE A 10 9.33 21.55 15.82
CA ILE A 10 8.75 22.80 15.27
C ILE A 10 9.55 23.32 14.07
N CYS A 11 10.88 23.41 14.16
CA CYS A 11 11.68 24.06 13.11
C CYS A 11 12.47 23.06 12.23
N GLY A 12 12.49 21.78 12.58
CA GLY A 12 13.12 20.72 11.77
C GLY A 12 14.64 20.80 11.66
N VAL A 13 15.29 21.62 12.49
CA VAL A 13 16.75 21.71 12.60
C VAL A 13 17.22 20.90 13.82
N PRO A 14 18.50 20.55 13.95
CA PRO A 14 19.02 19.75 15.06
C PRO A 14 18.64 20.36 16.41
N ALA A 15 18.15 19.53 17.31
CA ALA A 15 17.80 19.89 18.68
C ALA A 15 19.00 19.66 19.63
N HIS A 16 20.15 20.19 19.23
CA HIS A 16 21.43 20.19 19.95
C HIS A 16 22.46 21.05 19.19
N GLU A 17 23.55 21.45 19.86
CA GLU A 17 24.67 22.19 19.26
C GLU A 17 25.30 21.41 18.10
N ILE A 18 25.44 22.08 16.96
CA ILE A 18 26.13 21.53 15.80
C ILE A 18 27.46 22.22 15.50
N ARG A 19 28.39 21.46 14.95
CA ARG A 19 29.71 21.98 14.54
C ARG A 19 29.58 22.78 13.25
N ILE A 20 29.48 24.10 13.34
CA ILE A 20 29.30 25.00 12.18
C ILE A 20 30.56 25.29 11.34
N ARG A 21 31.61 24.45 11.40
CA ARG A 21 32.92 24.77 10.78
C ARG A 21 32.88 24.86 9.25
N ASN A 22 31.93 24.21 8.58
CA ASN A 22 31.83 24.23 7.12
C ASN A 22 30.83 25.27 6.58
N TYR A 23 30.22 26.07 7.48
CA TYR A 23 29.32 27.16 7.13
C TYR A 23 30.06 28.50 7.00
N ASP A 24 29.46 29.44 6.28
CA ASP A 24 29.98 30.80 6.17
C ASP A 24 29.88 31.54 7.52
N GLN A 25 31.05 31.78 8.15
CA GLN A 25 31.13 32.44 9.45
C GLN A 25 30.70 33.91 9.43
N SER A 26 30.57 34.53 8.25
CA SER A 26 29.98 35.86 8.10
C SER A 26 28.45 35.86 8.21
N ARG A 27 27.82 34.68 8.25
CA ARG A 27 26.36 34.50 8.28
C ARG A 27 25.88 33.74 9.52
N VAL A 28 26.72 32.87 10.08
CA VAL A 28 26.43 32.14 11.33
C VAL A 28 27.70 32.00 12.17
N THR A 29 27.58 32.32 13.45
CA THR A 29 28.63 32.13 14.47
C THR A 29 28.16 31.13 15.51
N ARG A 30 29.10 30.63 16.34
CA ARG A 30 28.77 29.74 17.46
C ARG A 30 27.75 30.41 18.37
N LYS A 31 28.00 31.66 18.74
CA LYS A 31 27.13 32.46 19.58
C LYS A 31 25.71 32.61 19.02
N SER A 32 25.57 32.83 17.71
CA SER A 32 24.23 32.96 17.10
C SER A 32 23.46 31.64 16.99
N ALA A 33 24.12 30.50 17.24
CA ALA A 33 23.54 29.16 17.17
C ALA A 33 23.41 28.49 18.57
N GLU A 34 23.78 29.17 19.66
CA GLU A 34 23.69 28.65 21.04
C GLU A 34 22.26 28.26 21.42
N TRP A 35 21.25 28.94 20.87
CA TRP A 35 19.83 28.65 21.08
C TRP A 35 19.40 27.23 20.66
N LEU A 36 20.21 26.51 19.88
CA LEU A 36 19.95 25.13 19.48
C LEU A 36 20.04 24.15 20.67
N ASP A 37 20.73 24.52 21.74
CA ASP A 37 20.77 23.73 22.99
C ASP A 37 19.60 24.03 23.93
N ASP A 38 18.84 25.09 23.67
CA ASP A 38 17.67 25.47 24.48
C ASP A 38 16.46 24.58 24.15
N VAL A 39 16.56 23.30 24.51
CA VAL A 39 15.60 22.25 24.17
C VAL A 39 14.72 21.92 25.37
N SER A 40 13.44 21.70 25.10
CA SER A 40 12.49 21.10 26.04
C SER A 40 11.81 19.90 25.40
N LEU A 41 11.38 18.97 26.25
CA LEU A 41 10.62 17.79 25.88
C LEU A 41 9.16 17.95 26.30
N MET A 42 8.24 17.48 25.47
CA MET A 42 6.83 17.38 25.77
C MET A 42 6.38 15.93 25.71
N GLY A 43 5.65 15.46 26.72
CA GLY A 43 5.03 14.14 26.69
C GLY A 43 4.22 13.81 27.94
N ARG A 44 3.81 12.55 28.08
CA ARG A 44 3.09 12.04 29.26
C ARG A 44 3.95 11.05 30.04
N PRO A 45 4.09 11.23 31.37
CA PRO A 45 4.69 10.22 32.22
C PRO A 45 3.79 8.98 32.31
N ASP A 46 4.39 7.79 32.18
CA ASP A 46 3.83 6.45 32.35
C ASP A 46 2.62 6.09 31.45
N LYS A 47 2.89 5.30 30.41
CA LYS A 47 1.89 4.76 29.48
C LYS A 47 0.98 3.70 30.13
N LYS A 48 1.41 3.09 31.24
CA LYS A 48 0.71 2.00 31.96
C LYS A 48 -0.16 2.51 33.11
N ALA A 49 -0.16 3.82 33.38
CA ALA A 49 -1.01 4.42 34.40
C ALA A 49 -2.50 4.13 34.11
N LYS A 50 -3.24 3.67 35.13
CA LYS A 50 -4.70 3.39 35.04
C LYS A 50 -5.54 4.63 34.68
N ARG A 51 -4.97 5.83 34.75
CA ARG A 51 -5.57 7.10 34.33
C ARG A 51 -4.54 7.87 33.50
N PRO A 52 -4.93 8.46 32.36
CA PRO A 52 -4.01 9.26 31.55
C PRO A 52 -3.52 10.46 32.36
N ARG A 53 -2.20 10.57 32.50
CA ARG A 53 -1.55 11.70 33.18
C ARG A 53 -1.55 12.94 32.27
N PRO A 54 -1.52 14.16 32.85
CA PRO A 54 -1.43 15.39 32.06
C PRO A 54 -0.13 15.41 31.23
N VAL A 55 -0.16 16.13 30.11
CA VAL A 55 1.05 16.41 29.34
C VAL A 55 1.92 17.37 30.15
N ILE A 56 3.20 17.05 30.28
CA ILE A 56 4.19 17.81 31.04
C ILE A 56 5.29 18.28 30.08
N LEU A 57 5.82 19.46 30.36
CA LEU A 57 7.00 20.02 29.72
C LEU A 57 8.21 19.78 30.63
N ALA A 58 9.25 19.16 30.12
CA ALA A 58 10.54 18.99 30.80
C ALA A 58 11.61 19.81 30.09
N GLY A 59 12.28 20.70 30.79
CA GLY A 59 13.43 21.40 30.25
C GLY A 59 13.86 22.64 31.03
N PRO A 60 15.02 23.22 30.68
CA PRO A 60 15.91 22.81 29.59
C PRO A 60 16.56 21.43 29.82
N VAL A 61 16.81 20.67 28.74
CA VAL A 61 17.40 19.31 28.78
C VAL A 61 18.74 19.26 28.04
N GLU A 62 19.64 18.37 28.46
CA GLU A 62 20.95 18.19 27.83
C GLU A 62 20.93 17.01 26.85
N TYR A 63 21.46 17.19 25.63
CA TYR A 63 21.52 16.14 24.63
C TYR A 63 22.67 15.16 24.90
N LEU A 64 22.37 13.86 24.91
CA LEU A 64 23.33 12.79 25.22
C LEU A 64 23.78 12.00 23.99
N GLY A 65 23.22 12.30 22.82
CA GLY A 65 23.41 11.52 21.60
C GLY A 65 22.30 10.49 21.37
N HIS A 66 22.19 9.99 20.13
CA HIS A 66 21.32 8.86 19.77
C HIS A 66 19.84 9.03 20.19
N ASN A 67 19.23 10.19 19.92
CA ASN A 67 17.85 10.52 20.32
C ASN A 67 17.60 10.57 21.83
N ARG A 68 18.64 10.66 22.66
CA ARG A 68 18.52 10.70 24.12
C ARG A 68 18.86 12.05 24.71
N TYR A 69 18.16 12.38 25.78
CA TYR A 69 18.37 13.58 26.58
C TYR A 69 18.44 13.25 28.07
N ALA A 70 19.24 14.00 28.82
CA ALA A 70 19.25 13.98 30.27
C ALA A 70 18.02 14.73 30.80
N LEU A 71 17.27 14.09 31.69
CA LEU A 71 16.13 14.69 32.36
C LEU A 71 16.58 15.51 33.58
N PRO A 72 15.92 16.65 33.86
CA PRO A 72 16.24 17.48 35.01
C PRO A 72 15.79 16.79 36.31
N SER A 73 16.66 16.70 37.33
CA SER A 73 16.45 16.30 38.74
C SER A 73 15.62 15.02 39.03
N GLU A 74 16.03 14.19 39.99
CA GLU A 74 15.29 12.99 40.43
C GLU A 74 13.82 13.28 40.87
N ASP A 75 13.51 14.51 41.29
CA ASP A 75 12.16 14.91 41.73
C ASP A 75 11.21 15.31 40.58
N HIS A 76 11.67 15.36 39.33
CA HIS A 76 10.82 15.72 38.19
C HIS A 76 9.88 14.57 37.81
N PRO A 77 8.62 14.82 37.39
CA PRO A 77 7.64 13.77 37.06
C PRO A 77 8.06 12.77 35.98
N PHE A 78 9.05 13.11 35.15
CA PHE A 78 9.66 12.17 34.21
C PHE A 78 10.82 11.40 34.85
N ALA A 79 11.63 12.02 35.71
CA ALA A 79 12.82 11.42 36.30
C ALA A 79 12.51 10.32 37.33
N THR A 80 11.37 10.43 38.04
CA THR A 80 10.88 9.40 38.98
C THR A 80 10.55 8.06 38.31
N GLU A 81 10.46 8.01 36.98
CA GLU A 81 10.10 6.81 36.20
C GLU A 81 11.27 6.24 35.38
N TYR A 82 12.35 7.00 35.14
CA TYR A 82 13.54 6.51 34.43
C TYR A 82 14.61 6.06 35.43
N SER A 83 15.01 4.79 35.35
CA SER A 83 16.02 4.19 36.25
C SER A 83 17.43 4.81 36.14
N PHE A 84 17.67 5.69 35.16
CA PHE A 84 18.99 6.28 34.86
C PHE A 84 18.96 7.78 34.54
N GLY A 85 17.84 8.49 34.70
CA GLY A 85 17.78 9.94 34.45
C GLY A 85 17.90 10.37 32.97
N GLU A 86 17.77 9.44 32.02
CA GLU A 86 17.85 9.71 30.57
C GLU A 86 16.57 9.25 29.87
N ALA A 87 16.18 9.94 28.79
CA ALA A 87 14.98 9.62 28.04
C ALA A 87 15.19 9.67 26.53
N ALA A 88 14.66 8.66 25.81
CA ALA A 88 14.63 8.63 24.36
C ALA A 88 13.44 9.45 23.81
N THR A 89 13.68 10.13 22.69
CA THR A 89 12.68 10.95 21.98
C THR A 89 12.23 10.28 20.69
N TYR A 90 11.02 10.61 20.22
CA TYR A 90 10.38 9.99 19.04
C TYR A 90 10.32 8.45 19.09
N ASP A 91 10.30 7.90 20.30
CA ASP A 91 10.18 6.46 20.55
C ASP A 91 8.95 6.20 21.43
N TRP A 92 8.03 5.38 20.93
CA TRP A 92 6.83 4.95 21.64
C TRP A 92 6.90 3.50 22.14
N THR A 93 8.05 2.83 21.94
CA THR A 93 8.33 1.47 22.42
C THR A 93 8.81 1.46 23.87
N GLU A 94 9.30 2.61 24.37
CA GLU A 94 9.66 2.83 25.77
C GLU A 94 8.42 2.78 26.70
N ASP A 95 8.66 2.66 28.01
CA ASP A 95 7.60 2.55 29.03
C ASP A 95 6.75 3.84 29.16
N ASN A 96 7.23 4.96 28.63
CA ASN A 96 6.54 6.24 28.58
C ASN A 96 5.81 6.48 27.24
N ASP A 97 4.93 7.48 27.23
CA ASP A 97 4.36 7.96 25.97
C ASP A 97 5.44 8.70 25.16
N VAL A 98 5.23 8.89 23.86
CA VAL A 98 6.26 9.49 22.98
C VAL A 98 6.71 10.86 23.52
N LEU A 99 8.03 11.06 23.66
CA LEU A 99 8.63 12.34 24.04
C LEU A 99 9.04 13.13 22.79
N ILE A 100 8.64 14.40 22.76
CA ILE A 100 8.78 15.25 21.58
C ILE A 100 9.68 16.45 21.91
N PRO A 101 10.89 16.54 21.32
CA PRO A 101 11.84 17.62 21.56
C PRO A 101 11.53 18.84 20.69
N PHE A 102 11.65 20.02 21.27
CA PHE A 102 11.54 21.29 20.56
C PHE A 102 12.37 22.38 21.22
N HIS A 103 12.81 23.37 20.44
CA HIS A 103 13.49 24.55 20.98
C HIS A 103 12.52 25.50 21.67
N LEU A 104 12.93 26.06 22.81
CA LEU A 104 12.16 27.07 23.55
C LEU A 104 11.81 28.29 22.67
N HIS A 105 12.77 28.74 21.86
CA HIS A 105 12.59 29.83 20.91
C HIS A 105 11.50 29.55 19.86
N CYS A 106 11.42 28.30 19.37
CA CYS A 106 10.42 27.91 18.39
C CYS A 106 9.02 27.83 19.01
N PHE A 107 8.90 27.35 20.25
CA PHE A 107 7.61 27.31 20.95
C PHE A 107 7.13 28.70 21.36
N ALA A 108 8.04 29.62 21.69
CA ALA A 108 7.71 31.03 21.90
C ALA A 108 7.13 31.65 20.62
N LEU A 109 7.72 31.37 19.46
CA LEU A 109 7.18 31.82 18.18
C LEU A 109 5.81 31.21 17.89
N ALA A 110 5.60 29.92 18.17
CA ALA A 110 4.30 29.27 18.03
C ALA A 110 3.21 29.97 18.87
N LYS A 111 3.53 30.38 20.11
CA LYS A 111 2.62 31.17 20.96
C LYS A 111 2.30 32.54 20.36
N GLU A 112 3.27 33.17 19.71
CA GLU A 112 3.06 34.44 19.01
C GLU A 112 2.10 34.27 17.83
N VAL A 113 2.27 33.20 17.03
CA VAL A 113 1.35 32.87 15.92
C VAL A 113 -0.06 32.56 16.42
N ALA A 114 -0.18 31.90 17.58
CA ALA A 114 -1.47 31.54 18.16
C ALA A 114 -2.21 32.74 18.82
N SER A 115 -1.50 33.83 19.13
CA SER A 115 -2.04 35.01 19.79
C SER A 115 -3.25 35.59 19.03
N PRO A 116 -4.34 36.01 19.72
CA PRO A 116 -4.47 36.19 21.18
C PRO A 116 -4.83 34.93 21.97
N HIS A 117 -4.86 33.75 21.33
CA HIS A 117 -5.26 32.50 21.97
C HIS A 117 -4.08 31.80 22.63
N ASN A 118 -4.31 31.18 23.79
CA ASN A 118 -3.32 30.33 24.43
C ASN A 118 -3.31 28.91 23.83
N ILE A 119 -2.10 28.34 23.70
CA ILE A 119 -1.88 26.96 23.28
C ILE A 119 -2.09 26.02 24.48
N ASP A 120 -3.12 25.19 24.40
CA ASP A 120 -3.32 23.99 25.21
C ASP A 120 -2.23 22.95 24.92
N ALA A 121 -1.44 22.62 25.95
CA ALA A 121 -0.31 21.71 25.88
C ALA A 121 -0.69 20.27 25.48
N PHE A 122 -1.89 19.80 25.85
CA PHE A 122 -2.35 18.47 25.47
C PHE A 122 -2.72 18.41 23.99
N VAL A 123 -3.40 19.42 23.46
CA VAL A 123 -3.85 19.41 22.07
C VAL A 123 -2.66 19.55 21.11
N ILE A 124 -1.65 20.35 21.47
CA ILE A 124 -0.45 20.50 20.64
C ILE A 124 0.44 19.24 20.71
N TYR A 125 0.49 18.57 21.88
CA TYR A 125 1.13 17.27 22.00
C TYR A 125 0.50 16.22 21.08
N GLU A 126 -0.83 16.08 21.11
CA GLU A 126 -1.55 15.15 20.23
C GLU A 126 -1.35 15.52 18.75
N THR A 127 -1.25 16.82 18.45
CA THR A 127 -0.89 17.29 17.10
C THR A 127 0.47 16.78 16.68
N PHE A 128 1.50 16.96 17.49
CA PHE A 128 2.85 16.49 17.17
C PHE A 128 2.93 14.95 17.11
N ARG A 129 2.31 14.27 18.08
CA ARG A 129 2.28 12.80 18.15
C ARG A 129 1.73 12.18 16.86
N SER A 130 0.67 12.76 16.30
CA SER A 130 0.00 12.26 15.09
C SER A 130 0.86 12.31 13.82
N HIS A 131 2.01 12.99 13.87
CA HIS A 131 3.03 13.06 12.80
C HIS A 131 4.31 12.28 13.13
N CYS A 132 4.29 11.48 14.19
CA CYS A 132 5.31 10.47 14.44
C CYS A 132 4.81 9.17 13.80
N ALA A 133 5.36 8.79 12.64
CA ALA A 133 4.83 7.67 11.85
C ALA A 133 5.43 6.31 12.23
N LYS A 134 6.66 6.28 12.76
CA LYS A 134 7.42 5.06 13.08
C LYS A 134 8.15 5.24 14.42
N PRO A 135 8.40 4.17 15.20
CA PRO A 135 9.32 4.29 16.32
C PRO A 135 10.73 4.58 15.81
N TYR A 136 11.54 5.27 16.62
CA TYR A 136 12.92 5.64 16.28
C TYR A 136 13.05 6.61 15.10
N THR A 137 12.04 7.46 14.83
CA THR A 137 12.27 8.56 13.88
C THR A 137 13.21 9.60 14.49
N PHE A 138 13.76 10.45 13.63
CA PHE A 138 14.63 11.56 14.04
C PHE A 138 13.87 12.90 14.13
N GLY A 139 12.58 12.92 13.76
CA GLY A 139 11.74 14.10 13.76
C GLY A 139 10.37 13.84 13.13
N LEU A 140 9.48 14.83 13.17
CA LEU A 140 8.13 14.71 12.64
C LEU A 140 8.08 14.91 11.11
N GLU A 141 6.96 14.53 10.50
CA GLU A 141 6.69 14.62 9.06
C GLU A 141 5.97 15.93 8.67
N PHE A 142 6.54 17.09 9.01
CA PHE A 142 6.08 18.39 8.53
C PHE A 142 6.92 18.92 7.36
N ASP A 143 6.36 19.88 6.62
CA ASP A 143 7.13 20.66 5.64
C ASP A 143 7.90 21.77 6.37
N TYR A 144 9.15 21.46 6.74
CA TYR A 144 10.04 22.43 7.39
C TYR A 144 10.69 23.43 6.42
N GLY A 145 10.25 23.48 5.15
CA GLY A 145 10.88 24.25 4.09
C GLY A 145 12.32 23.77 3.84
N GLY A 146 13.25 24.70 3.65
CA GLY A 146 14.65 24.38 3.31
C GLY A 146 15.43 23.53 4.32
N ALA A 147 14.88 23.26 5.51
CA ALA A 147 15.49 22.30 6.45
C ALA A 147 15.34 20.85 6.00
N LYS A 148 14.30 20.51 5.22
CA LYS A 148 14.07 19.13 4.73
C LYS A 148 15.26 18.60 3.94
N ASP A 149 15.88 19.45 3.12
CA ASP A 149 17.05 19.09 2.28
C ASP A 149 18.34 18.84 3.09
N CYS A 150 18.37 19.26 4.35
CA CYS A 150 19.50 19.10 5.26
C CYS A 150 19.32 17.92 6.24
N ARG A 151 18.10 17.35 6.34
CA ARG A 151 17.78 16.24 7.24
C ARG A 151 18.15 14.90 6.60
N LEU A 152 19.11 14.21 7.20
CA LEU A 152 19.43 12.81 6.91
C LEU A 152 19.55 12.05 8.24
N VAL A 153 20.33 10.98 8.27
CA VAL A 153 20.74 10.36 9.54
C VAL A 153 21.60 11.35 10.37
N GLU A 154 22.41 12.18 9.69
CA GLU A 154 23.17 13.30 10.28
C GLU A 154 22.79 14.61 9.57
N TRP A 155 22.99 15.77 10.22
CA TRP A 155 22.70 17.06 9.61
C TRP A 155 23.69 17.39 8.50
N LYS A 156 23.16 17.49 7.28
CA LYS A 156 23.96 17.84 6.09
C LYS A 156 24.21 19.33 6.05
N GLN A 157 25.48 19.71 6.17
CA GLN A 157 25.90 21.12 6.08
C GLN A 157 25.95 21.58 4.62
N VAL A 158 24.95 22.37 4.20
CA VAL A 158 24.83 22.91 2.83
C VAL A 158 25.06 24.41 2.81
N LYS A 159 26.04 24.90 2.04
CA LYS A 159 26.28 26.35 1.90
C LYS A 159 25.04 27.08 1.40
N GLY A 160 24.76 28.26 1.96
CA GLY A 160 23.54 29.03 1.68
C GLY A 160 22.34 28.67 2.57
N THR A 161 22.49 27.67 3.45
CA THR A 161 21.47 27.27 4.44
C THR A 161 21.78 27.74 5.86
N GLU A 162 22.78 28.61 6.04
CA GLU A 162 23.21 29.15 7.34
C GLU A 162 22.05 29.81 8.10
N TYR A 163 21.11 30.41 7.37
CA TYR A 163 19.92 31.03 7.94
C TYR A 163 19.08 30.06 8.78
N LEU A 164 19.10 28.75 8.50
CA LEU A 164 18.36 27.74 9.28
C LEU A 164 18.81 27.68 10.74
N LEU A 165 20.07 28.03 11.01
CA LEU A 165 20.70 27.99 12.33
C LEU A 165 20.60 29.33 13.08
N ALA A 166 20.14 30.39 12.42
CA ALA A 166 19.95 31.69 13.04
C ALA A 166 18.71 31.67 13.95
N SER A 167 18.77 32.25 15.15
CA SER A 167 17.60 32.29 16.04
C SER A 167 16.41 32.99 15.37
N PRO A 168 15.20 32.38 15.35
CA PRO A 168 14.02 32.99 14.76
C PRO A 168 13.37 34.06 15.67
N THR A 169 13.88 34.22 16.89
CA THR A 169 13.33 35.17 17.88
C THR A 169 14.38 36.19 18.31
N GLU A 170 15.62 35.76 18.57
CA GLU A 170 16.74 36.63 18.94
C GLU A 170 17.52 37.07 17.70
N ILE A 171 16.89 37.94 16.90
CA ILE A 171 17.48 38.42 15.66
C ILE A 171 18.30 39.69 15.94
N PRO A 172 19.63 39.69 15.72
CA PRO A 172 20.46 40.86 15.96
C PRO A 172 19.99 42.06 15.12
N ARG A 173 19.86 43.24 15.75
CA ARG A 173 19.53 44.53 15.11
C ARG A 173 18.25 44.55 14.26
N ALA A 174 17.34 43.59 14.45
CA ALA A 174 16.14 43.45 13.62
C ALA A 174 15.26 44.70 13.63
N THR A 175 14.99 45.26 14.82
CA THR A 175 14.14 46.44 14.97
C THR A 175 14.78 47.69 14.34
N GLU A 176 16.10 47.88 14.49
CA GLU A 176 16.80 48.97 13.81
C GLU A 176 16.79 48.80 12.29
N PHE A 177 16.96 47.58 11.79
CA PHE A 177 16.95 47.27 10.36
C PHE A 177 15.56 47.47 9.74
N ILE A 178 14.49 47.10 10.43
CA ILE A 178 13.12 47.40 9.97
C ILE A 178 12.91 48.92 9.92
N LYS A 179 13.39 49.68 10.92
CA LYS A 179 13.31 51.15 10.90
C LYS A 179 14.09 51.75 9.72
N SER A 180 15.24 51.20 9.35
CA SER A 180 15.99 51.69 8.18
C SER A 180 15.26 51.41 6.87
N ILE A 181 14.63 50.23 6.72
CA ILE A 181 13.78 49.91 5.55
C ILE A 181 12.63 50.91 5.41
N LEU A 182 11.98 51.27 6.52
CA LEU A 182 10.90 52.26 6.52
C LEU A 182 11.42 53.65 6.12
N ALA A 183 12.56 54.08 6.64
CA ALA A 183 13.19 55.36 6.28
C ALA A 183 13.66 55.40 4.82
N GLU A 184 14.12 54.29 4.24
CA GLU A 184 14.50 54.22 2.83
C GLU A 184 13.29 54.21 1.87
N SER A 185 12.08 54.01 2.40
CA SER A 185 10.85 53.79 1.63
C SER A 185 9.92 55.01 1.65
N HIS A 186 10.46 56.19 1.36
CA HIS A 186 9.65 57.41 1.22
C HIS A 186 8.82 57.43 -0.07
N LEU A 187 7.56 57.87 0.04
CA LEU A 187 6.71 58.22 -1.10
C LEU A 187 7.38 59.36 -1.88
N GLN A 188 7.67 59.13 -3.16
CA GLN A 188 8.09 60.20 -4.06
C GLN A 188 6.89 61.07 -4.45
N GLU A 189 7.11 62.37 -4.69
CA GLU A 189 6.06 63.27 -5.18
C GLU A 189 5.39 62.71 -6.45
N PRO A 190 4.06 62.86 -6.60
CA PRO A 190 3.32 62.25 -7.70
C PRO A 190 3.83 62.78 -9.04
N GLN A 191 4.32 61.88 -9.90
CA GLN A 191 4.41 62.20 -11.32
C GLN A 191 3.00 62.43 -11.88
N PRO A 192 2.80 63.40 -12.79
CA PRO A 192 1.48 63.77 -13.28
C PRO A 192 0.78 62.56 -13.88
N ALA A 193 -0.45 62.34 -13.43
CA ALA A 193 -1.28 61.24 -13.87
C ALA A 193 -1.39 61.24 -15.40
N VAL A 194 -0.95 60.14 -16.03
CA VAL A 194 -1.25 59.88 -17.43
C VAL A 194 -2.76 59.73 -17.53
N THR A 195 -3.42 60.74 -18.07
CA THR A 195 -4.84 60.71 -18.42
C THR A 195 -5.01 59.72 -19.56
N GLN A 196 -5.39 58.48 -19.23
CA GLN A 196 -5.82 57.51 -20.25
C GLN A 196 -7.33 57.62 -20.43
N HIS A 197 -7.73 57.89 -21.67
CA HIS A 197 -9.09 58.16 -22.11
C HIS A 197 -10.09 57.05 -21.75
N ASP A 198 -11.29 57.49 -21.37
CA ASP A 198 -12.50 56.70 -21.21
C ASP A 198 -12.85 55.93 -22.48
N THR A 199 -12.73 54.61 -22.40
CA THR A 199 -13.61 53.70 -23.13
C THR A 199 -14.22 52.74 -22.13
N ALA A 200 -15.52 52.93 -21.94
CA ALA A 200 -16.33 52.21 -20.98
C ALA A 200 -16.55 50.74 -21.39
N ASP A 201 -16.76 49.93 -20.35
CA ASP A 201 -17.81 48.91 -20.31
C ASP A 201 -17.50 47.43 -20.63
N LYS A 202 -16.35 46.90 -20.15
CA LYS A 202 -16.16 45.43 -20.02
C LYS A 202 -15.58 44.94 -18.69
N ASP A 203 -15.25 45.81 -17.74
CA ASP A 203 -14.67 45.38 -16.46
C ASP A 203 -15.78 44.97 -15.47
N THR A 204 -16.08 43.67 -15.42
CA THR A 204 -17.12 43.11 -14.55
C THR A 204 -16.80 43.27 -13.06
N LEU A 205 -15.52 43.33 -12.67
CA LEU A 205 -15.11 43.54 -11.28
C LEU A 205 -15.36 44.98 -10.81
N GLY A 206 -15.47 45.94 -11.74
CA GLY A 206 -15.83 47.33 -11.43
C GLY A 206 -17.27 47.50 -10.93
N LYS A 207 -18.10 46.45 -11.02
CA LYS A 207 -19.47 46.42 -10.46
C LYS A 207 -19.50 46.09 -8.97
N LEU A 208 -18.39 45.60 -8.40
CA LEU A 208 -18.29 45.32 -6.97
C LEU A 208 -18.01 46.61 -6.19
N PRO A 209 -18.61 46.79 -4.99
CA PRO A 209 -18.18 47.81 -4.05
C PRO A 209 -16.67 47.71 -3.77
N GLY A 210 -15.99 48.86 -3.71
CA GLY A 210 -14.54 48.92 -3.54
C GLY A 210 -14.02 48.13 -2.33
N GLU A 211 -14.76 48.13 -1.22
CA GLU A 211 -14.43 47.36 -0.02
C GLU A 211 -14.43 45.85 -0.26
N LEU A 212 -15.43 45.33 -0.98
CA LEU A 212 -15.51 43.90 -1.31
C LEU A 212 -14.42 43.51 -2.31
N LEU A 213 -14.16 44.36 -3.31
CA LEU A 213 -13.06 44.14 -4.25
C LEU A 213 -11.71 44.13 -3.52
N SER A 214 -11.46 45.10 -2.64
CA SER A 214 -10.25 45.17 -1.83
C SER A 214 -10.09 43.94 -0.95
N GLY A 215 -11.17 43.49 -0.29
CA GLY A 215 -11.17 42.29 0.54
C GLY A 215 -10.84 41.02 -0.26
N ILE A 216 -11.46 40.83 -1.43
CA ILE A 216 -11.17 39.69 -2.32
C ILE A 216 -9.69 39.73 -2.75
N LEU A 217 -9.19 40.88 -3.18
CA LEU A 217 -7.82 41.06 -3.65
C LEU A 217 -6.78 40.86 -2.53
N GLN A 218 -7.13 41.18 -1.27
CA GLN A 218 -6.27 40.92 -0.11
C GLN A 218 -6.09 39.41 0.15
N CYS A 219 -7.06 38.57 -0.19
CA CYS A 219 -6.97 37.11 -0.04
C CYS A 219 -6.16 36.41 -1.15
N LEU A 220 -5.86 37.09 -2.27
CA LEU A 220 -5.13 36.48 -3.38
C LEU A 220 -3.63 36.40 -3.10
N ASP A 221 -2.99 35.31 -3.54
CA ASP A 221 -1.53 35.24 -3.59
C ASP A 221 -0.98 36.25 -4.62
N LEU A 222 0.31 36.58 -4.55
CA LEU A 222 0.86 37.62 -5.42
C LEU A 222 0.80 37.24 -6.90
N LYS A 223 0.91 35.95 -7.24
CA LYS A 223 0.85 35.50 -8.64
C LYS A 223 -0.55 35.75 -9.22
N SER A 224 -1.60 35.34 -8.51
CA SER A 224 -2.98 35.59 -8.91
C SER A 224 -3.32 37.08 -8.85
N LEU A 225 -2.81 37.80 -7.85
CA LEU A 225 -2.99 39.25 -7.76
C LEU A 225 -2.40 39.97 -8.98
N CYS A 226 -1.19 39.60 -9.42
CA CYS A 226 -0.59 40.14 -10.63
C CYS A 226 -1.42 39.79 -11.88
N ALA A 227 -1.90 38.55 -12.00
CA ALA A 227 -2.75 38.13 -13.13
C ALA A 227 -4.07 38.92 -13.17
N VAL A 228 -4.74 39.09 -12.01
CA VAL A 228 -5.98 39.86 -11.89
C VAL A 228 -5.75 41.35 -12.16
N ARG A 229 -4.62 41.91 -11.71
CA ARG A 229 -4.21 43.29 -12.04
C ARG A 229 -3.99 43.51 -13.53
N LEU A 230 -3.47 42.51 -14.26
CA LEU A 230 -3.31 42.57 -15.71
C LEU A 230 -4.66 42.42 -16.43
N ALA A 231 -5.60 41.66 -15.86
CA ALA A 231 -6.91 41.37 -16.46
C ALA A 231 -8.00 42.41 -16.15
N SER A 232 -7.92 43.15 -15.03
CA SER A 232 -8.93 44.12 -14.59
C SER A 232 -8.34 45.46 -14.18
N ARG A 233 -8.85 46.55 -14.77
CA ARG A 233 -8.45 47.92 -14.45
C ARG A 233 -8.92 48.34 -13.05
N SER A 234 -10.09 47.88 -12.63
CA SER A 234 -10.65 48.14 -11.29
C SER A 234 -9.77 47.51 -10.21
N ALA A 235 -9.30 46.28 -10.43
CA ALA A 235 -8.35 45.63 -9.54
C ALA A 235 -6.97 46.33 -9.54
N ALA A 236 -6.48 46.77 -10.71
CA ALA A 236 -5.25 47.55 -10.80
C ALA A 236 -5.33 48.89 -10.04
N ARG A 237 -6.48 49.58 -10.11
CA ARG A 237 -6.72 50.83 -9.38
C ARG A 237 -6.76 50.59 -7.87
N GLU A 238 -7.50 49.58 -7.42
CA GLU A 238 -7.63 49.24 -6.00
C GLU A 238 -6.26 48.91 -5.37
N THR A 239 -5.47 48.10 -6.07
CA THR A 239 -4.12 47.68 -5.63
C THR A 239 -3.03 48.74 -5.87
N SER A 240 -3.40 49.92 -6.37
CA SER A 240 -2.52 51.10 -6.41
C SER A 240 -2.64 51.93 -5.13
N SER A 241 -3.61 51.64 -4.27
CA SER A 241 -3.72 52.24 -2.95
C SER A 241 -2.56 51.83 -2.04
N ASN A 242 -1.94 52.80 -1.38
CA ASN A 242 -0.86 52.55 -0.42
C ASN A 242 -1.36 51.77 0.82
N ALA A 243 -2.62 52.00 1.23
CA ALA A 243 -3.25 51.28 2.34
C ALA A 243 -3.46 49.78 2.04
N PHE A 244 -3.72 49.44 0.76
CA PHE A 244 -3.83 48.04 0.33
C PHE A 244 -2.55 47.26 0.67
N TRP A 245 -1.38 47.82 0.33
CA TRP A 245 -0.10 47.15 0.59
C TRP A 245 0.26 47.07 2.06
N LYS A 246 -0.08 48.08 2.87
CA LYS A 246 0.05 48.02 4.34
C LYS A 246 -0.76 46.85 4.93
N ASN A 247 -2.00 46.69 4.48
CA ASN A 247 -2.86 45.58 4.90
C ASN A 247 -2.34 44.24 4.37
N LYS A 248 -1.84 44.20 3.12
CA LYS A 248 -1.28 43.00 2.51
C LYS A 248 -0.04 42.49 3.26
N ILE A 249 0.83 43.37 3.79
CA ILE A 249 1.93 42.97 4.68
C ILE A 249 1.42 42.27 5.94
N SER A 250 0.38 42.82 6.56
CA SER A 250 -0.19 42.25 7.78
C SER A 250 -0.80 40.86 7.55
N SER A 251 -1.33 40.61 6.35
CA SER A 251 -1.89 39.32 5.94
C SER A 251 -0.84 38.32 5.45
N ASP A 252 0.10 38.74 4.59
CA ASP A 252 1.05 37.84 3.92
C ASP A 252 2.34 37.61 4.70
N MET A 253 2.72 38.58 5.54
CA MET A 253 3.98 38.57 6.29
C MET A 253 3.76 38.90 7.77
N PRO A 254 2.83 38.21 8.47
CA PRO A 254 2.54 38.47 9.89
C PRO A 254 3.78 38.33 10.79
N TRP A 255 4.77 37.52 10.37
CA TRP A 255 6.03 37.30 11.07
C TRP A 255 6.87 38.57 11.34
N VAL A 256 6.65 39.65 10.58
CA VAL A 256 7.37 40.93 10.74
C VAL A 256 6.59 41.97 11.54
N VAL A 257 5.28 41.76 11.76
CA VAL A 257 4.38 42.80 12.26
C VAL A 257 4.78 43.25 13.66
N GLY A 258 5.19 42.31 14.52
CA GLY A 258 5.69 42.60 15.87
C GLY A 258 7.00 43.40 15.93
N LEU A 259 7.71 43.56 14.79
CA LEU A 259 8.96 44.31 14.69
C LEU A 259 8.77 45.76 14.21
N PHE A 260 7.57 46.12 13.75
CA PHE A 260 7.29 47.50 13.37
C PHE A 260 7.26 48.43 14.59
N PRO A 261 7.72 49.69 14.45
CA PRO A 261 7.54 50.69 15.49
C PRO A 261 6.04 50.96 15.72
N GLY A 262 5.68 51.48 16.91
CA GLY A 262 4.30 51.76 17.27
C GLY A 262 3.56 52.64 16.26
N ARG A 263 2.22 52.53 16.21
CA ARG A 263 1.35 53.17 15.21
C ARG A 263 1.61 54.68 15.04
N ASP A 264 1.91 55.37 16.14
CA ASP A 264 2.21 56.81 16.17
C ASP A 264 3.44 57.21 15.33
N VAL A 265 4.38 56.30 15.08
CA VAL A 265 5.59 56.55 14.27
C VAL A 265 5.33 56.22 12.80
N THR A 266 4.58 55.16 12.52
CA THR A 266 4.32 54.71 11.14
C THR A 266 3.29 55.57 10.40
N ASP A 267 2.35 56.19 11.11
CA ASP A 267 1.28 56.99 10.48
C ASP A 267 1.74 58.44 10.18
N ASN A 268 2.81 58.90 10.82
CA ASN A 268 3.42 60.22 10.58
C ASN A 268 4.44 60.24 9.43
N LEU A 269 4.82 59.07 8.90
CA LEU A 269 5.78 58.94 7.82
C LEU A 269 5.05 58.69 6.48
N GLN A 270 5.39 59.46 5.46
CA GLN A 270 4.93 59.25 4.07
C GLN A 270 5.64 58.02 3.47
N ILE A 271 5.23 56.81 3.89
CA ILE A 271 5.87 55.53 3.54
C ILE A 271 5.23 54.91 2.28
N ASP A 272 6.04 54.46 1.34
CA ASP A 272 5.64 53.60 0.21
C ASP A 272 5.59 52.13 0.69
N TRP A 273 4.38 51.67 1.04
CA TRP A 273 4.18 50.30 1.55
C TRP A 273 4.36 49.22 0.48
N LEU A 274 4.25 49.55 -0.81
CA LEU A 274 4.57 48.60 -1.89
C LEU A 274 6.08 48.34 -1.93
N LYS A 275 6.89 49.38 -1.77
CA LYS A 275 8.36 49.23 -1.68
C LYS A 275 8.74 48.41 -0.45
N VAL A 276 8.14 48.69 0.71
CA VAL A 276 8.36 47.90 1.94
C VAL A 276 7.95 46.43 1.72
N TYR A 277 6.79 46.17 1.13
CA TYR A 277 6.33 44.80 0.83
C TYR A 277 7.35 44.04 -0.04
N LYS A 278 7.86 44.67 -1.11
CA LYS A 278 8.86 44.06 -2.00
C LYS A 278 10.16 43.75 -1.26
N THR A 279 10.64 44.66 -0.43
CA THR A 279 11.86 44.48 0.36
C THR A 279 11.73 43.34 1.37
N LEU A 280 10.64 43.30 2.14
CA LEU A 280 10.39 42.23 3.12
C LEU A 280 10.26 40.85 2.46
N ARG A 281 9.65 40.81 1.27
CA ARG A 281 9.57 39.59 0.47
C ARG A 281 10.93 39.13 -0.07
N ALA A 282 11.79 40.06 -0.48
CA ALA A 282 13.15 39.75 -0.88
C ALA A 282 13.94 39.13 0.28
N ILE A 283 13.78 39.68 1.50
CA ILE A 283 14.40 39.13 2.72
C ILE A 283 13.90 37.71 3.01
N SER A 284 12.58 37.47 3.01
CA SER A 284 12.03 36.13 3.29
C SER A 284 12.42 35.09 2.24
N LYS A 285 12.73 35.51 1.01
CA LYS A 285 13.24 34.64 -0.06
C LYS A 285 14.77 34.54 -0.11
N GLY A 286 15.49 35.22 0.79
CA GLY A 286 16.96 35.20 0.85
C GLY A 286 17.64 35.95 -0.30
N GLN A 287 16.95 36.92 -0.91
CA GLN A 287 17.45 37.75 -2.01
C GLN A 287 18.10 39.06 -1.53
N ASP A 288 18.08 39.34 -0.22
CA ASP A 288 18.65 40.53 0.40
C ASP A 288 19.86 40.18 1.27
N GLU A 289 21.02 40.75 0.94
CA GLU A 289 22.31 40.46 1.59
C GLU A 289 22.89 41.66 2.35
N ARG A 290 22.11 42.74 2.57
CA ARG A 290 22.63 44.00 3.17
C ARG A 290 23.16 43.81 4.59
N GLU A 291 22.49 43.00 5.41
CA GLU A 291 22.94 42.61 6.75
C GLU A 291 22.76 41.09 6.95
N PRO A 292 23.74 40.25 6.59
CA PRO A 292 23.54 38.80 6.46
C PRO A 292 23.04 38.09 7.73
N PHE A 293 23.45 38.53 8.93
CA PHE A 293 22.95 38.00 10.20
C PHE A 293 21.48 38.37 10.44
N THR A 294 21.12 39.64 10.22
CA THR A 294 19.77 40.16 10.41
C THR A 294 18.80 39.56 9.38
N THR A 295 19.17 39.59 8.10
CA THR A 295 18.34 39.05 7.01
C THR A 295 18.22 37.53 7.10
N GLY A 296 19.28 36.82 7.53
CA GLY A 296 19.25 35.39 7.83
C GLY A 296 18.26 35.03 8.95
N GLY A 297 18.31 35.75 10.07
CA GLY A 297 17.37 35.55 11.18
C GLY A 297 15.92 35.86 10.80
N LEU A 298 15.67 36.95 10.07
CA LEU A 298 14.34 37.29 9.56
C LEU A 298 13.81 36.24 8.58
N ARG A 299 14.68 35.73 7.70
CA ARG A 299 14.34 34.61 6.79
C ARG A 299 13.96 33.36 7.57
N ASN A 300 14.72 33.00 8.62
CA ASN A 300 14.39 31.84 9.43
C ASN A 300 13.10 32.05 10.22
N ARG A 301 12.87 33.25 10.76
CA ARG A 301 11.62 33.61 11.44
C ARG A 301 10.41 33.46 10.53
N ALA A 302 10.48 33.97 9.30
CA ALA A 302 9.42 33.79 8.31
C ALA A 302 9.14 32.30 8.04
N ARG A 303 10.19 31.51 7.82
CA ARG A 303 10.07 30.05 7.62
C ARG A 303 9.42 29.35 8.82
N VAL A 304 9.93 29.56 10.04
CA VAL A 304 9.38 28.89 11.23
C VAL A 304 7.96 29.36 11.51
N TRP A 305 7.61 30.62 11.20
CA TRP A 305 6.25 31.12 11.29
C TRP A 305 5.29 30.34 10.38
N ASP A 306 5.69 30.05 9.13
CA ASP A 306 4.89 29.25 8.20
C ASP A 306 4.68 27.83 8.74
N VAL A 307 5.72 27.20 9.31
CA VAL A 307 5.61 25.87 9.94
C VAL A 307 4.68 25.92 11.17
N CYS A 308 4.81 26.92 12.04
CA CYS A 308 3.90 27.11 13.17
C CYS A 308 2.45 27.30 12.70
N THR A 309 2.24 28.04 11.62
CA THR A 309 0.92 28.24 11.02
C THR A 309 0.35 26.93 10.48
N GLN A 310 1.17 26.10 9.81
CA GLN A 310 0.80 24.77 9.37
C GLN A 310 0.35 23.89 10.56
N MET A 311 1.16 23.83 11.62
CA MET A 311 0.82 23.07 12.83
C MET A 311 -0.47 23.57 13.48
N LEU A 312 -0.65 24.89 13.55
CA LEU A 312 -1.83 25.50 14.16
C LEU A 312 -3.11 25.28 13.35
N ASN A 313 -3.01 25.15 12.03
CA ASN A 313 -4.15 24.81 11.16
C ASN A 313 -4.73 23.43 11.48
N GLU A 314 -3.92 22.49 11.99
CA GLU A 314 -4.41 21.20 12.50
C GLU A 314 -4.82 21.27 13.97
N TYR A 315 -4.09 22.06 14.76
CA TYR A 315 -4.34 22.26 16.18
C TYR A 315 -5.74 22.82 16.48
N TRP A 316 -6.18 23.86 15.76
CA TRP A 316 -7.46 24.52 16.07
C TRP A 316 -8.67 23.57 15.95
N PRO A 317 -8.83 22.81 14.85
CA PRO A 317 -9.88 21.79 14.77
C PRO A 317 -9.79 20.72 15.88
N ARG A 318 -8.58 20.28 16.27
CA ARG A 318 -8.41 19.32 17.38
C ARG A 318 -8.87 19.93 18.72
N LYS A 319 -8.57 21.20 18.95
CA LYS A 319 -8.96 21.93 20.16
C LYS A 319 -10.48 22.03 20.26
N GLU A 320 -11.13 22.47 19.18
CA GLU A 320 -12.60 22.56 19.09
C GLU A 320 -13.26 21.21 19.34
N ALA A 321 -12.78 20.15 18.68
CA ALA A 321 -13.33 18.80 18.85
C ALA A 321 -13.21 18.30 20.30
N ARG A 322 -12.07 18.54 20.95
CA ARG A 322 -11.84 18.16 22.35
C ARG A 322 -12.72 18.95 23.31
N GLU A 323 -12.88 20.25 23.11
CA GLU A 323 -13.77 21.09 23.92
C GLU A 323 -15.24 20.64 23.80
N GLU A 324 -15.67 20.25 22.59
CA GLU A 324 -17.00 19.67 22.34
C GLU A 324 -17.17 18.32 23.06
N GLU A 325 -16.16 17.44 23.00
CA GLU A 325 -16.16 16.15 23.70
C GLU A 325 -16.29 16.35 25.21
N LEU A 326 -15.42 17.16 25.82
CA LEU A 326 -15.43 17.40 27.27
C LEU A 326 -16.75 18.00 27.76
N SER A 327 -17.38 18.86 26.96
CA SER A 327 -18.59 19.57 27.36
C SER A 327 -19.87 18.75 27.17
N ASN A 328 -19.89 17.80 26.22
CA ASN A 328 -21.15 17.22 25.75
C ASN A 328 -21.10 15.71 25.44
N ASN A 329 -20.10 14.94 25.87
CA ASN A 329 -20.01 13.51 25.53
C ASN A 329 -21.16 12.68 26.16
N PRO A 330 -22.02 12.03 25.35
CA PRO A 330 -23.11 11.18 25.83
C PRO A 330 -22.65 10.07 26.77
N ALA A 331 -23.51 9.69 27.73
CA ALA A 331 -23.18 8.64 28.68
C ALA A 331 -22.95 7.29 27.99
N VAL A 332 -23.62 7.03 26.86
CA VAL A 332 -23.48 5.79 26.10
C VAL A 332 -22.09 5.60 25.47
N LEU A 333 -21.42 6.69 25.08
CA LEU A 333 -20.10 6.61 24.45
C LEU A 333 -18.98 6.38 25.47
N LYS A 334 -19.23 6.68 26.76
CA LYS A 334 -18.26 6.41 27.82
C LYS A 334 -17.98 4.90 27.91
N LYS A 335 -16.71 4.53 27.72
CA LYS A 335 -16.24 3.12 27.71
C LYS A 335 -16.86 2.27 26.60
N ALA A 336 -17.40 2.87 25.54
CA ALA A 336 -17.73 2.12 24.34
C ALA A 336 -16.46 1.49 23.77
N LYS A 337 -16.57 0.27 23.25
CA LYS A 337 -15.50 -0.37 22.50
C LYS A 337 -15.55 0.08 21.05
N VAL A 338 -14.41 0.10 20.39
CA VAL A 338 -14.26 0.43 18.96
C VAL A 338 -14.10 -0.88 18.18
N SER A 339 -14.75 -1.00 17.02
CA SER A 339 -14.55 -2.11 16.08
C SER A 339 -13.17 -2.04 15.40
N ALA A 340 -12.93 -2.87 14.38
CA ALA A 340 -11.79 -2.68 13.49
C ALA A 340 -11.72 -1.23 12.97
N GLU A 341 -10.50 -0.70 12.84
CA GLU A 341 -10.18 0.64 12.34
C GLU A 341 -9.47 0.51 10.98
N PRO A 342 -10.20 0.14 9.91
CA PRO A 342 -9.60 -0.05 8.60
C PRO A 342 -9.10 1.27 8.01
N ILE A 343 -8.02 1.16 7.23
CA ILE A 343 -7.57 2.24 6.36
C ILE A 343 -8.53 2.30 5.17
N LEU A 344 -9.38 3.32 5.12
CA LEU A 344 -10.39 3.47 4.06
C LEU A 344 -9.95 4.41 2.94
N ARG A 345 -8.88 5.17 3.18
CA ARG A 345 -8.19 5.99 2.17
C ARG A 345 -6.75 5.54 2.08
N PHE A 346 -6.29 5.36 0.86
CA PHE A 346 -4.90 5.04 0.56
C PHE A 346 -4.32 6.14 -0.35
N PRO A 347 -3.08 6.62 -0.11
CA PRO A 347 -2.24 6.34 1.06
C PRO A 347 -2.88 6.86 2.36
N ARG A 348 -2.51 6.26 3.50
CA ARG A 348 -3.03 6.67 4.81
C ARG A 348 -2.65 8.13 5.10
N SER A 349 -3.63 8.97 5.44
CA SER A 349 -3.35 10.35 5.84
C SER A 349 -2.57 10.38 7.17
N ASN A 350 -1.54 11.23 7.24
CA ASN A 350 -0.87 11.55 8.50
C ASN A 350 -1.73 12.51 9.33
N GLY A 351 -1.49 12.59 10.64
CA GLY A 351 -2.16 13.60 11.45
C GLY A 351 -3.63 13.32 11.74
N ILE A 352 -4.04 12.05 11.83
CA ILE A 352 -5.45 11.68 12.00
C ILE A 352 -6.04 12.22 13.32
N MET A 353 -7.19 12.86 13.20
CA MET A 353 -8.02 13.38 14.28
C MET A 353 -9.29 12.56 14.38
N TRP A 354 -9.65 12.19 15.60
CA TRP A 354 -10.82 11.36 15.88
C TRP A 354 -12.01 12.20 16.34
N SER A 355 -13.19 11.80 15.89
CA SER A 355 -14.48 12.37 16.30
C SER A 355 -15.52 11.27 16.41
N GLN A 356 -16.51 11.44 17.29
CA GLN A 356 -17.51 10.42 17.58
C GLN A 356 -18.93 10.97 17.39
N ALA A 357 -19.82 10.14 16.85
CA ALA A 357 -21.25 10.41 16.71
C ALA A 357 -22.07 9.32 17.40
N SER A 358 -22.94 9.70 18.33
CA SER A 358 -23.82 8.77 19.06
C SER A 358 -25.19 8.65 18.41
N LEU A 359 -25.74 7.44 18.34
CA LEU A 359 -27.12 7.18 17.93
C LEU A 359 -28.14 7.52 19.03
N ILE A 360 -27.77 7.28 20.29
CA ILE A 360 -28.59 7.51 21.49
C ILE A 360 -27.78 8.27 22.55
N GLU A 361 -28.43 8.91 23.52
CA GLU A 361 -27.72 9.64 24.58
C GLU A 361 -27.49 8.76 25.82
N LYS A 362 -28.51 7.98 26.19
CA LYS A 362 -28.51 7.03 27.31
C LYS A 362 -29.03 5.67 26.84
N PHE A 363 -28.68 4.61 27.56
CA PHE A 363 -29.16 3.25 27.27
C PHE A 363 -30.68 3.14 27.38
N ASP A 364 -31.31 3.89 28.28
CA ASP A 364 -32.78 3.89 28.48
C ASP A 364 -33.54 4.44 27.26
N ASP A 365 -32.91 5.31 26.46
CA ASP A 365 -33.52 5.89 25.26
C ASP A 365 -33.74 4.84 24.16
N MET A 366 -33.05 3.69 24.26
CA MET A 366 -33.02 2.66 23.22
C MET A 366 -34.40 2.07 22.88
N LEU A 367 -35.36 2.09 23.81
CA LEU A 367 -36.71 1.58 23.54
C LEU A 367 -37.52 2.52 22.63
N SER A 368 -37.31 3.83 22.73
CA SER A 368 -38.10 4.87 22.04
C SER A 368 -37.32 5.64 20.98
N ALA A 369 -36.00 5.47 20.89
CA ALA A 369 -35.17 6.22 19.96
C ALA A 369 -35.52 5.86 18.51
N GLU A 370 -35.60 6.88 17.65
CA GLU A 370 -35.71 6.72 16.20
C GLU A 370 -34.60 7.53 15.54
N PRO A 371 -33.33 7.06 15.63
CA PRO A 371 -32.21 7.85 15.17
C PRO A 371 -32.26 8.09 13.66
N VAL A 372 -31.84 9.29 13.28
CA VAL A 372 -31.61 9.66 11.88
C VAL A 372 -30.12 9.87 11.69
N ILE A 373 -29.55 9.14 10.74
CA ILE A 373 -28.16 9.27 10.30
C ILE A 373 -28.16 10.09 9.02
N GLU A 374 -27.38 11.15 9.00
CA GLU A 374 -27.17 12.02 7.86
C GLU A 374 -25.71 11.87 7.42
N VAL A 375 -25.50 11.27 6.26
CA VAL A 375 -24.18 11.03 5.67
C VAL A 375 -23.82 12.22 4.79
N LEU A 376 -22.65 12.80 5.02
CA LEU A 376 -22.18 14.03 4.39
C LEU A 376 -21.12 13.71 3.34
N TRP A 377 -21.29 14.26 2.14
CA TRP A 377 -20.38 14.09 0.99
C TRP A 377 -19.68 15.39 0.62
N SER A 378 -18.42 15.28 0.19
CA SER A 378 -17.62 16.36 -0.37
C SER A 378 -18.08 16.73 -1.79
N ALA A 379 -17.60 17.86 -2.32
CA ALA A 379 -17.83 18.22 -3.71
C ALA A 379 -17.28 17.17 -4.70
N GLY A 380 -16.24 16.41 -4.31
CA GLY A 380 -15.66 15.32 -5.07
C GLY A 380 -16.37 13.96 -4.90
N GLY A 381 -17.50 13.92 -4.18
CA GLY A 381 -18.27 12.70 -3.93
C GLY A 381 -17.73 11.83 -2.79
N GLU A 382 -16.82 12.36 -1.97
CA GLU A 382 -16.14 11.58 -0.93
C GLU A 382 -16.84 11.69 0.43
N LEU A 383 -16.73 10.65 1.26
CA LEU A 383 -17.28 10.67 2.61
C LEU A 383 -16.61 11.76 3.48
N ALA A 384 -17.33 12.84 3.76
CA ALA A 384 -16.85 13.99 4.52
C ALA A 384 -17.25 13.93 6.00
N GLY A 385 -18.36 13.25 6.33
CA GLY A 385 -18.88 13.19 7.70
C GLY A 385 -20.10 12.29 7.88
N ILE A 386 -20.40 11.97 9.14
CA ILE A 386 -21.61 11.28 9.57
C ILE A 386 -22.22 12.06 10.72
N VAL A 387 -23.48 12.46 10.59
CA VAL A 387 -24.23 13.19 11.62
C VAL A 387 -25.35 12.31 12.14
N CYS A 388 -25.37 12.05 13.44
CA CYS A 388 -26.44 11.30 14.09
C CYS A 388 -27.35 12.24 14.88
N ARG A 389 -28.66 12.02 14.80
CA ARG A 389 -29.68 12.67 15.63
C ARG A 389 -30.51 11.59 16.29
N THR A 390 -30.72 11.64 17.61
CA THR A 390 -31.52 10.65 18.33
C THR A 390 -33.00 10.66 17.93
N THR A 391 -33.50 11.81 17.49
CA THR A 391 -34.83 12.01 16.88
C THR A 391 -34.73 13.07 15.78
N ALA A 392 -35.71 13.17 14.88
CA ALA A 392 -35.68 14.11 13.73
C ALA A 392 -35.45 15.59 14.12
N GLY A 393 -35.85 16.00 15.34
CA GLY A 393 -35.62 17.34 15.90
C GLY A 393 -34.49 17.41 16.95
N GLY A 394 -33.81 16.31 17.22
CA GLY A 394 -32.76 16.21 18.24
C GLY A 394 -31.47 16.94 17.90
N ARG A 395 -30.65 17.19 18.92
CA ARG A 395 -29.32 17.82 18.77
C ARG A 395 -28.43 16.93 17.89
N PRO A 396 -27.86 17.45 16.78
CA PRO A 396 -27.00 16.66 15.92
C PRO A 396 -25.63 16.41 16.57
N ARG A 397 -25.11 15.20 16.39
CA ARG A 397 -23.75 14.80 16.75
C ARG A 397 -23.01 14.40 15.49
N ALA A 398 -21.98 15.15 15.15
CA ALA A 398 -21.24 14.97 13.90
C ALA A 398 -19.88 14.32 14.18
N ALA A 399 -19.54 13.31 13.40
CA ALA A 399 -18.19 12.83 13.19
C ALA A 399 -17.75 13.26 11.77
N GLY A 400 -16.54 13.77 11.60
CA GLY A 400 -16.03 14.29 10.32
C GLY A 400 -15.93 15.82 10.22
N SER A 401 -15.90 16.37 9.01
CA SER A 401 -15.69 17.81 8.75
C SER A 401 -16.93 18.46 8.14
N LYS A 402 -17.57 19.37 8.89
CA LYS A 402 -18.71 20.16 8.38
C LYS A 402 -18.32 21.14 7.28
N ASN A 403 -17.05 21.53 7.20
CA ASN A 403 -16.56 22.54 6.26
C ASN A 403 -16.35 22.00 4.84
N LEU A 404 -16.34 20.68 4.66
CA LEU A 404 -16.17 20.03 3.35
C LEU A 404 -17.50 19.65 2.70
N TYR A 405 -18.62 19.92 3.39
CA TYR A 405 -19.93 19.43 3.03
C TYR A 405 -20.53 20.15 1.82
N THR A 406 -21.02 19.38 0.85
CA THR A 406 -21.81 19.90 -0.29
C THR A 406 -23.17 19.20 -0.44
N ARG A 407 -23.24 17.89 -0.19
CA ARG A 407 -24.46 17.07 -0.32
C ARG A 407 -24.62 16.11 0.85
N SER A 408 -25.86 15.84 1.29
CA SER A 408 -26.17 14.80 2.29
C SER A 408 -27.20 13.79 1.79
N ASP A 409 -27.12 12.57 2.34
CA ASP A 409 -28.17 11.56 2.28
C ASP A 409 -28.60 11.19 3.70
N LYS A 410 -29.87 10.78 3.89
CA LYS A 410 -30.43 10.45 5.21
C LYS A 410 -30.86 8.99 5.29
N VAL A 411 -30.55 8.36 6.41
CA VAL A 411 -30.91 6.98 6.76
C VAL A 411 -31.67 7.00 8.07
N HIS A 412 -32.87 6.42 8.07
CA HIS A 412 -33.75 6.36 9.23
C HIS A 412 -33.64 4.97 9.86
N ILE A 413 -33.38 4.90 11.17
CA ILE A 413 -33.44 3.64 11.92
C ILE A 413 -34.88 3.42 12.40
N PRO A 414 -35.57 2.35 11.96
CA PRO A 414 -36.94 2.06 12.40
C PRO A 414 -37.04 1.76 13.90
N LYS A 415 -38.23 1.92 14.47
CA LYS A 415 -38.49 1.73 15.91
C LYS A 415 -38.23 0.31 16.41
N ASP A 416 -38.51 -0.71 15.62
CA ASP A 416 -38.35 -2.12 16.00
C ASP A 416 -37.11 -2.78 15.38
N ASP A 417 -36.17 -1.96 14.89
CA ASP A 417 -34.98 -2.41 14.18
C ASP A 417 -33.73 -1.65 14.64
N TRP A 418 -32.56 -2.18 14.30
CA TRP A 418 -31.27 -1.59 14.63
C TRP A 418 -30.20 -1.98 13.62
N ILE A 419 -29.16 -1.15 13.51
CA ILE A 419 -28.02 -1.40 12.63
C ILE A 419 -27.16 -2.50 13.22
N THR A 420 -26.76 -3.46 12.39
CA THR A 420 -25.90 -4.59 12.75
C THR A 420 -24.55 -4.55 12.05
N GLU A 421 -24.52 -4.05 10.82
CA GLU A 421 -23.32 -4.02 9.98
C GLU A 421 -23.29 -2.73 9.15
N LEU A 422 -22.10 -2.31 8.75
CA LEU A 422 -21.87 -1.22 7.83
C LEU A 422 -20.96 -1.70 6.69
N ILE A 423 -21.45 -1.62 5.46
CA ILE A 423 -20.66 -1.95 4.27
C ILE A 423 -20.19 -0.63 3.64
N ILE A 424 -18.89 -0.51 3.43
CA ILE A 424 -18.21 0.67 2.89
C ILE A 424 -17.83 0.38 1.45
N THR A 425 -18.17 1.30 0.56
CA THR A 425 -17.79 1.25 -0.86
C THR A 425 -16.68 2.25 -1.13
N SER A 426 -15.60 1.76 -1.73
CA SER A 426 -14.40 2.53 -2.04
C SER A 426 -14.03 2.37 -3.52
N GLN A 427 -13.38 3.38 -4.07
CA GLN A 427 -12.96 3.39 -5.47
C GLN A 427 -11.56 3.95 -5.61
N ASP A 428 -10.87 3.46 -6.63
CA ASP A 428 -9.56 3.94 -7.07
C ASP A 428 -9.75 5.17 -7.97
N GLU A 429 -8.96 6.21 -7.73
CA GLU A 429 -8.97 7.42 -8.55
C GLU A 429 -7.91 7.31 -9.65
N LEU A 430 -8.27 6.69 -10.77
CA LEU A 430 -7.35 6.50 -11.90
C LEU A 430 -7.31 7.69 -12.89
N ASP A 431 -8.24 8.65 -12.83
CA ASP A 431 -8.50 9.61 -13.92
C ASP A 431 -8.50 11.11 -13.53
N GLY A 432 -7.91 11.50 -12.39
CA GLY A 432 -8.01 12.88 -11.87
C GLY A 432 -6.79 13.80 -12.02
N MET A 433 -5.60 13.29 -12.33
CA MET A 433 -4.37 14.11 -12.29
C MET A 433 -4.03 14.71 -13.66
N SER A 434 -4.45 15.96 -13.86
CA SER A 434 -4.29 16.72 -15.11
C SER A 434 -2.85 17.13 -15.47
N ASP A 435 -1.84 16.78 -14.66
CA ASP A 435 -0.42 17.12 -14.91
C ASP A 435 0.52 15.93 -14.65
N LEU A 436 0.43 14.91 -15.51
CA LEU A 436 1.31 13.71 -15.49
C LEU A 436 2.80 14.03 -15.66
N ASN A 437 3.16 15.23 -16.11
CA ASN A 437 4.53 15.59 -16.48
C ASN A 437 5.44 16.04 -15.31
N ASN A 438 4.90 16.18 -14.09
CA ASN A 438 5.63 16.72 -12.94
C ASN A 438 5.69 15.79 -11.71
N LEU A 439 5.20 14.55 -11.83
CA LEU A 439 5.15 13.58 -10.74
C LEU A 439 6.42 12.72 -10.70
N SER A 440 6.89 12.36 -9.51
CA SER A 440 8.00 11.42 -9.35
C SER A 440 7.60 9.98 -9.77
N GLU A 441 8.58 9.11 -10.02
CA GLU A 441 8.34 7.67 -10.30
C GLU A 441 7.53 6.97 -9.18
N THR A 442 7.63 7.44 -7.94
CA THR A 442 6.83 6.96 -6.80
C THR A 442 5.38 7.45 -6.84
N GLU A 443 5.15 8.71 -7.22
CA GLU A 443 3.81 9.30 -7.31
C GLU A 443 2.98 8.73 -8.47
N LEU A 444 3.63 8.40 -9.60
CA LEU A 444 2.97 7.74 -10.75
C LEU A 444 2.46 6.33 -10.46
N ASN A 445 2.99 5.68 -9.42
CA ASN A 445 2.66 4.31 -9.01
C ASN A 445 1.77 4.25 -7.75
N THR A 446 1.43 5.39 -7.14
CA THR A 446 0.63 5.41 -5.91
C THR A 446 -0.86 5.40 -6.26
N ILE A 447 -1.55 4.32 -5.91
CA ILE A 447 -3.01 4.23 -6.00
C ILE A 447 -3.60 5.24 -5.00
N VAL A 448 -4.59 6.02 -5.41
CA VAL A 448 -5.36 6.86 -4.47
C VAL A 448 -6.75 6.27 -4.33
N ARG A 449 -7.16 5.93 -3.11
CA ARG A 449 -8.47 5.33 -2.82
C ARG A 449 -9.33 6.26 -1.98
N LYS A 450 -10.61 6.37 -2.34
CA LYS A 450 -11.59 7.21 -1.65
C LYS A 450 -12.88 6.44 -1.34
N VAL A 451 -13.52 6.80 -0.23
CA VAL A 451 -14.83 6.26 0.16
C VAL A 451 -15.94 7.04 -0.54
N VAL A 452 -16.75 6.33 -1.31
CA VAL A 452 -17.79 6.91 -2.19
C VAL A 452 -19.22 6.46 -1.82
N GLY A 453 -19.35 5.45 -0.96
CA GLY A 453 -20.66 4.90 -0.60
C GLY A 453 -20.68 4.16 0.71
N LEU A 454 -21.85 4.13 1.34
CA LEU A 454 -22.13 3.39 2.58
C LEU A 454 -23.45 2.63 2.44
N GLU A 455 -23.50 1.40 2.92
CA GLU A 455 -24.71 0.60 3.03
C GLU A 455 -24.92 0.16 4.48
N PHE A 456 -26.06 0.56 5.04
CA PHE A 456 -26.44 0.28 6.41
C PHE A 456 -27.30 -0.98 6.43
N VAL A 457 -26.82 -2.03 7.12
CA VAL A 457 -27.54 -3.30 7.26
C VAL A 457 -28.26 -3.31 8.61
N PHE A 458 -29.53 -3.71 8.57
CA PHE A 458 -30.41 -3.73 9.73
C PHE A 458 -30.71 -5.16 10.20
N SER A 459 -31.12 -5.30 11.45
CA SER A 459 -31.42 -6.59 12.08
C SER A 459 -32.65 -7.29 11.49
N LYS A 460 -33.63 -6.53 10.97
CA LYS A 460 -34.92 -7.05 10.47
C LYS A 460 -35.32 -6.51 9.10
N GLY A 461 -35.00 -5.25 8.83
CA GLY A 461 -35.37 -4.53 7.60
C GLY A 461 -34.35 -4.67 6.49
N ASP A 462 -34.71 -4.12 5.33
CA ASP A 462 -33.84 -4.14 4.15
C ASP A 462 -32.65 -3.19 4.33
N PRO A 463 -31.46 -3.54 3.79
CA PRO A 463 -30.31 -2.65 3.78
C PRO A 463 -30.59 -1.32 3.06
N VAL A 464 -29.98 -0.24 3.54
CA VAL A 464 -30.10 1.10 2.95
C VAL A 464 -28.76 1.57 2.43
N GLN A 465 -28.64 1.69 1.10
CA GLN A 465 -27.47 2.23 0.41
C GLN A 465 -27.58 3.76 0.25
N VAL A 466 -26.49 4.46 0.54
CA VAL A 466 -26.29 5.90 0.27
C VAL A 466 -24.96 6.13 -0.46
N GLY A 467 -24.85 7.23 -1.21
CA GLY A 467 -23.72 7.43 -2.13
C GLY A 467 -23.68 6.40 -3.26
N GLU A 468 -22.49 6.01 -3.70
CA GLU A 468 -22.28 5.06 -4.79
C GLU A 468 -22.28 3.60 -4.32
N SER A 469 -22.88 2.71 -5.11
CA SER A 469 -22.92 1.27 -4.82
C SER A 469 -21.87 0.45 -5.58
N LYS A 470 -21.19 1.03 -6.58
CA LYS A 470 -20.17 0.35 -7.38
C LYS A 470 -18.78 0.63 -6.80
N GLY A 471 -17.91 -0.37 -6.79
CA GLY A 471 -16.55 -0.27 -6.27
C GLY A 471 -16.27 -1.37 -5.25
N ASP A 472 -15.09 -1.31 -4.65
CA ASP A 472 -14.61 -2.32 -3.72
C ASP A 472 -15.24 -2.17 -2.35
N LYS A 473 -15.47 -3.31 -1.71
CA LYS A 473 -16.31 -3.45 -0.53
C LYS A 473 -15.50 -3.79 0.70
N PHE A 474 -15.71 -3.03 1.75
CA PHE A 474 -15.20 -3.34 3.08
C PHE A 474 -16.38 -3.50 4.03
N ILE A 475 -16.34 -4.45 4.96
CA ILE A 475 -17.41 -4.68 5.92
C ILE A 475 -16.94 -4.39 7.35
N LEU A 476 -17.72 -3.58 8.06
CA LEU A 476 -17.60 -3.37 9.50
C LEU A 476 -18.73 -4.12 10.20
N LEU A 477 -18.35 -5.09 11.03
CA LEU A 477 -19.25 -5.82 11.92
C LEU A 477 -18.69 -5.87 13.34
N LEU A 478 -19.53 -6.24 14.30
CA LEU A 478 -19.13 -6.32 15.70
C LEU A 478 -18.35 -7.61 15.98
N PRO A 479 -17.17 -7.54 16.62
CA PRO A 479 -16.31 -8.69 16.80
C PRO A 479 -16.78 -9.66 17.90
N GLU A 480 -17.65 -9.20 18.82
CA GLU A 480 -18.09 -9.96 19.98
C GLU A 480 -19.59 -10.32 19.87
N PRO A 481 -19.97 -11.58 20.16
CA PRO A 481 -21.38 -11.93 20.36
C PRO A 481 -22.02 -11.14 21.50
N GLU A 482 -23.34 -10.99 21.41
CA GLU A 482 -24.13 -10.23 22.38
C GLU A 482 -23.65 -8.78 22.56
N THR A 483 -23.34 -8.11 21.45
CA THR A 483 -23.03 -6.68 21.42
C THR A 483 -23.94 -5.93 20.47
N PHE A 484 -24.01 -4.60 20.60
CA PHE A 484 -24.81 -3.74 19.73
C PHE A 484 -24.16 -2.38 19.50
N ILE A 485 -24.44 -1.79 18.32
CA ILE A 485 -23.88 -0.51 17.88
C ILE A 485 -24.56 0.64 18.64
N VAL A 486 -23.77 1.59 19.14
CA VAL A 486 -24.24 2.81 19.82
C VAL A 486 -23.83 4.10 19.10
N GLY A 487 -22.93 4.01 18.12
CA GLY A 487 -22.43 5.17 17.40
C GLY A 487 -21.32 4.84 16.40
N PHE A 488 -20.72 5.89 15.87
CA PHE A 488 -19.63 5.84 14.90
C PHE A 488 -18.44 6.65 15.41
N GLN A 489 -17.23 6.22 15.05
CA GLN A 489 -15.99 6.94 15.24
C GLN A 489 -15.35 7.17 13.87
N ALA A 490 -15.01 8.41 13.55
CA ALA A 490 -14.38 8.77 12.30
C ALA A 490 -13.02 9.45 12.54
N GLY A 491 -12.00 8.96 11.83
CA GLY A 491 -10.66 9.51 11.74
C GLY A 491 -10.49 10.30 10.44
N ARG A 492 -9.87 11.48 10.52
CA ARG A 492 -9.51 12.30 9.35
C ARG A 492 -8.29 13.17 9.59
N ALA A 493 -7.55 13.52 8.56
CA ALA A 493 -6.60 14.62 8.64
C ALA A 493 -7.30 16.00 8.61
N ALA A 494 -6.54 17.05 8.89
CA ALA A 494 -7.07 18.41 8.88
C ALA A 494 -7.49 18.82 7.46
N ARG A 495 -8.74 19.30 7.32
CA ARG A 495 -9.34 19.70 6.03
C ARG A 495 -9.43 18.58 4.98
N GLU A 496 -9.26 17.33 5.37
CA GLU A 496 -9.47 16.17 4.51
C GLU A 496 -10.80 15.45 4.83
N PRO A 497 -11.35 14.68 3.87
CA PRO A 497 -12.46 13.77 4.12
C PRO A 497 -12.10 12.66 5.12
N ILE A 498 -13.08 11.84 5.50
CA ILE A 498 -12.88 10.73 6.43
C ILE A 498 -11.92 9.70 5.82
N SER A 499 -10.85 9.37 6.56
CA SER A 499 -9.83 8.37 6.19
C SER A 499 -10.02 7.04 6.91
N GLU A 500 -10.62 7.05 8.09
CA GLU A 500 -10.87 5.86 8.92
C GLU A 500 -12.29 5.95 9.52
N LEU A 501 -13.03 4.85 9.53
CA LEU A 501 -14.38 4.78 10.09
C LEU A 501 -14.56 3.48 10.85
N SER A 502 -15.13 3.58 12.06
CA SER A 502 -15.31 2.47 12.98
C SER A 502 -16.66 2.55 13.68
N LEU A 503 -17.17 1.39 14.12
CA LEU A 503 -18.38 1.26 14.90
C LEU A 503 -18.06 1.32 16.39
N LEU A 504 -18.85 2.08 17.14
CA LEU A 504 -18.81 2.12 18.60
C LEU A 504 -19.89 1.19 19.15
N TYR A 505 -19.53 0.31 20.09
CA TYR A 505 -20.45 -0.70 20.60
C TYR A 505 -20.33 -0.98 22.10
N HIS A 506 -21.38 -1.59 22.66
CA HIS A 506 -21.44 -2.07 24.05
C HIS A 506 -21.97 -3.51 24.13
N ARG A 507 -21.77 -4.14 25.29
CA ARG A 507 -22.42 -5.43 25.61
C ARG A 507 -23.92 -5.26 25.73
N LEU A 508 -24.67 -6.22 25.21
CA LEU A 508 -26.14 -6.28 25.24
C LEU A 508 -26.72 -6.21 26.66
N THR A 509 -25.96 -6.64 27.67
CA THR A 509 -26.35 -6.53 29.08
C THR A 509 -26.56 -5.09 29.55
N LYS A 510 -25.99 -4.09 28.86
CA LYS A 510 -26.20 -2.66 29.12
C LYS A 510 -27.51 -2.13 28.56
N ALA A 511 -28.08 -2.79 27.54
CA ALA A 511 -29.37 -2.40 27.00
C ALA A 511 -30.51 -2.83 27.96
N PRO A 512 -31.57 -2.00 28.10
CA PRO A 512 -32.80 -2.37 28.80
C PRO A 512 -33.33 -3.73 28.31
N LYS A 513 -33.89 -4.54 29.21
CA LYS A 513 -34.34 -5.90 28.86
C LYS A 513 -35.39 -5.87 27.76
N GLU A 514 -36.31 -4.90 27.77
CA GLU A 514 -37.36 -4.79 26.76
C GLU A 514 -36.82 -4.41 25.36
N SER A 515 -35.64 -3.78 25.25
CA SER A 515 -35.09 -3.33 23.97
C SER A 515 -34.10 -4.31 23.34
N ARG A 516 -33.81 -5.46 23.96
CA ARG A 516 -32.80 -6.42 23.45
C ARG A 516 -33.22 -7.07 22.14
N SER A 517 -34.50 -7.34 21.96
CA SER A 517 -35.06 -7.91 20.72
C SER A 517 -35.02 -6.95 19.53
N ARG A 518 -34.75 -5.66 19.78
CA ARG A 518 -34.57 -4.64 18.73
C ARG A 518 -33.17 -4.68 18.12
N VAL A 519 -32.16 -5.01 18.92
CA VAL A 519 -30.73 -4.92 18.53
C VAL A 519 -30.08 -6.26 18.22
N GLN A 520 -30.76 -7.36 18.53
CA GLN A 520 -30.28 -8.70 18.18
C GLN A 520 -30.61 -9.02 16.71
N PRO A 521 -29.63 -9.48 15.91
CA PRO A 521 -29.90 -10.04 14.59
C PRO A 521 -30.87 -11.22 14.68
N ARG A 522 -31.67 -11.44 13.63
CA ARG A 522 -32.58 -12.60 13.54
C ARG A 522 -31.86 -13.95 13.59
N GLU A 523 -30.68 -14.03 12.99
CA GLU A 523 -29.84 -15.23 12.94
C GLU A 523 -28.42 -14.82 13.32
N TYR A 524 -27.96 -15.26 14.50
CA TYR A 524 -26.57 -15.03 14.93
C TYR A 524 -25.67 -16.20 14.52
N LEU A 525 -26.29 -17.34 14.24
CA LEU A 525 -25.66 -18.59 13.90
C LEU A 525 -26.25 -19.08 12.58
N ASP A 526 -25.44 -19.72 11.75
CA ASP A 526 -25.96 -20.51 10.64
C ASP A 526 -26.80 -21.71 11.15
N ASP A 527 -27.40 -22.46 10.23
CA ASP A 527 -28.17 -23.68 10.51
C ASP A 527 -27.40 -24.75 11.32
N PHE A 528 -26.07 -24.57 11.47
CA PHE A 528 -25.16 -25.48 12.15
C PHE A 528 -24.56 -24.89 13.44
N GLY A 529 -25.05 -23.74 13.91
CA GLY A 529 -24.62 -23.16 15.17
C GLY A 529 -23.27 -22.42 15.10
N VAL A 530 -22.81 -22.02 13.91
CA VAL A 530 -21.57 -21.27 13.71
C VAL A 530 -21.88 -19.76 13.62
N PRO A 531 -21.19 -18.88 14.36
CA PRO A 531 -21.37 -17.44 14.25
C PRO A 531 -21.18 -16.97 12.80
N LEU A 532 -22.20 -16.30 12.25
CA LEU A 532 -22.14 -15.68 10.91
C LEU A 532 -21.06 -14.58 10.82
N ASN A 533 -20.70 -14.03 11.99
CA ASN A 533 -19.68 -13.01 12.21
C ASN A 533 -18.30 -13.66 12.35
N ASP A 534 -17.70 -14.04 11.22
CA ASP A 534 -16.28 -14.39 11.18
C ASP A 534 -15.46 -13.08 11.27
N PRO A 535 -14.61 -12.88 12.31
CA PRO A 535 -13.78 -11.68 12.45
C PRO A 535 -12.96 -11.39 11.19
N GLU A 536 -12.61 -12.41 10.42
CA GLU A 536 -11.79 -12.25 9.21
C GLU A 536 -12.51 -11.60 8.05
N LYS A 537 -13.84 -11.63 8.02
CA LYS A 537 -14.64 -10.89 7.03
C LYS A 537 -14.35 -9.39 7.11
N THR A 538 -14.00 -8.87 8.29
CA THR A 538 -13.63 -7.46 8.52
C THR A 538 -12.18 -7.13 8.25
N THR A 539 -11.32 -8.09 7.92
CA THR A 539 -9.89 -7.82 7.81
C THR A 539 -9.52 -7.26 6.45
N TYR A 540 -10.31 -7.58 5.41
CA TYR A 540 -9.93 -7.38 4.02
C TYR A 540 -10.86 -6.42 3.28
N LEU A 541 -10.26 -5.68 2.36
CA LEU A 541 -10.97 -4.94 1.33
C LEU A 541 -11.24 -5.88 0.16
N TRP A 542 -12.51 -6.13 -0.16
CA TRP A 542 -12.91 -7.09 -1.20
C TRP A 542 -13.15 -6.38 -2.51
N LYS A 543 -12.53 -6.89 -3.57
CA LYS A 543 -12.72 -6.35 -4.91
C LYS A 543 -14.15 -6.55 -5.39
N ASP A 544 -14.79 -5.47 -5.87
CA ASP A 544 -16.14 -5.39 -6.45
C ASP A 544 -17.33 -5.78 -5.52
N ALA A 545 -17.26 -6.93 -4.85
CA ALA A 545 -18.33 -7.49 -4.04
C ALA A 545 -17.80 -8.26 -2.82
N LEU A 546 -18.62 -8.34 -1.77
CA LEU A 546 -18.31 -9.18 -0.60
C LEU A 546 -18.46 -10.68 -0.94
N PRO A 547 -17.66 -11.56 -0.31
CA PRO A 547 -17.85 -12.99 -0.44
C PRO A 547 -19.25 -13.46 0.01
N PRO A 548 -19.80 -14.55 -0.57
CA PRO A 548 -21.09 -15.09 -0.18
C PRO A 548 -21.17 -15.40 1.33
N ARG A 549 -22.28 -15.02 1.97
CA ARG A 549 -22.43 -15.09 3.44
C ARG A 549 -22.42 -16.52 3.97
N GLU A 550 -22.92 -17.45 3.17
CA GLU A 550 -23.03 -18.89 3.44
C GLU A 550 -21.69 -19.64 3.43
N LEU A 551 -20.61 -19.00 2.98
CA LEU A 551 -19.28 -19.58 2.97
C LEU A 551 -18.50 -19.18 4.23
N GLN A 552 -17.80 -20.16 4.82
CA GLN A 552 -16.84 -19.91 5.87
C GLN A 552 -15.51 -19.47 5.25
N ILE A 553 -14.92 -18.40 5.77
CA ILE A 553 -13.62 -17.90 5.33
C ILE A 553 -12.54 -18.60 6.17
N ILE A 554 -11.49 -19.08 5.51
CA ILE A 554 -10.29 -19.58 6.19
C ILE A 554 -9.21 -18.50 6.13
N PRO A 555 -8.55 -18.20 7.26
CA PRO A 555 -7.49 -17.20 7.35
C PRO A 555 -6.47 -17.34 6.26
N ALA A 556 -6.22 -16.21 5.58
CA ALA A 556 -5.21 -16.19 4.56
C ALA A 556 -3.82 -16.39 5.18
N ARG A 557 -2.91 -16.90 4.36
CA ARG A 557 -1.52 -17.13 4.74
C ARG A 557 -0.61 -16.26 3.87
N CYS A 558 0.34 -15.62 4.52
CA CYS A 558 1.37 -14.80 3.89
C CYS A 558 2.76 -15.31 4.28
N GLY A 559 3.79 -14.86 3.57
CA GLY A 559 5.17 -15.16 3.91
C GLY A 559 5.68 -14.38 5.12
N VAL A 560 6.99 -14.51 5.39
CA VAL A 560 7.68 -13.89 6.55
C VAL A 560 7.53 -12.37 6.58
N MET A 561 7.32 -11.73 5.42
CA MET A 561 7.09 -10.29 5.31
C MET A 561 5.61 -10.05 4.98
N PRO A 562 4.74 -9.80 5.98
CA PRO A 562 3.33 -9.52 5.74
C PRO A 562 3.16 -8.28 4.86
N PRO A 563 1.98 -8.09 4.24
CA PRO A 563 1.67 -6.88 3.48
C PRO A 563 1.99 -5.63 4.31
N GLY A 564 2.78 -4.72 3.73
CA GLY A 564 3.14 -3.46 4.39
C GLY A 564 1.98 -2.46 4.42
N PRO A 565 2.07 -1.38 5.22
CA PRO A 565 1.08 -0.30 5.23
C PRO A 565 1.06 0.53 3.93
N GLU A 566 1.91 0.19 2.96
CA GLU A 566 2.07 0.84 1.65
C GLU A 566 1.31 0.11 0.53
N ASP A 567 0.46 -0.88 0.87
CA ASP A 567 -0.38 -1.60 -0.08
C ASP A 567 -1.88 -1.41 0.22
N ASP A 568 -2.71 -1.46 -0.82
CA ASP A 568 -4.15 -1.24 -0.73
C ASP A 568 -4.91 -2.40 -0.05
N ASN A 569 -4.25 -3.52 0.17
CA ASN A 569 -4.79 -4.76 0.76
C ASN A 569 -6.06 -5.27 0.05
N ILE A 570 -6.24 -4.97 -1.23
CA ILE A 570 -7.37 -5.49 -2.02
C ILE A 570 -7.23 -7.00 -2.17
N CYS A 571 -8.28 -7.71 -1.78
CA CYS A 571 -8.43 -9.15 -1.94
C CYS A 571 -9.44 -9.45 -3.07
N GLU A 572 -9.05 -10.34 -3.98
CA GLU A 572 -9.94 -10.84 -5.03
C GLU A 572 -10.42 -12.24 -4.67
N ALA A 573 -11.74 -12.45 -4.65
CA ALA A 573 -12.34 -13.75 -4.36
C ALA A 573 -12.65 -14.53 -5.65
N LEU A 574 -12.12 -15.75 -5.75
CA LEU A 574 -12.46 -16.72 -6.79
C LEU A 574 -13.33 -17.83 -6.20
N ILE A 575 -14.64 -17.65 -6.32
CA ILE A 575 -15.64 -18.62 -5.86
C ILE A 575 -15.82 -19.70 -6.93
N PHE A 576 -15.51 -20.95 -6.57
CA PHE A 576 -15.73 -22.15 -7.38
C PHE A 576 -17.22 -22.55 -7.42
N GLY A 577 -17.94 -22.29 -6.34
CA GLY A 577 -19.37 -22.58 -6.20
C GLY A 577 -19.84 -22.27 -4.79
N THR A 578 -21.16 -22.22 -4.58
CA THR A 578 -21.74 -22.18 -3.22
C THR A 578 -22.43 -23.48 -2.86
N THR A 579 -22.70 -24.34 -3.85
CA THR A 579 -23.34 -25.66 -3.73
C THR A 579 -22.53 -26.73 -4.46
N ASP A 580 -22.78 -28.02 -4.15
CA ASP A 580 -22.16 -29.12 -4.92
C ASP A 580 -22.62 -29.13 -6.40
N ASP A 581 -23.84 -28.67 -6.68
CA ASP A 581 -24.34 -28.51 -8.05
C ASP A 581 -23.48 -27.53 -8.85
N ASP A 582 -23.03 -26.43 -8.22
CA ASP A 582 -22.10 -25.50 -8.86
C ASP A 582 -20.73 -26.11 -9.08
N LEU A 583 -20.21 -26.87 -8.09
CA LEU A 583 -18.95 -27.58 -8.25
C LEU A 583 -19.01 -28.65 -9.35
N SER A 584 -20.18 -29.26 -9.57
CA SER A 584 -20.40 -30.23 -10.64
C SER A 584 -20.29 -29.62 -12.04
N LYS A 585 -20.37 -28.29 -12.15
CA LYS A 585 -20.24 -27.59 -13.44
C LYS A 585 -18.80 -27.28 -13.79
N ILE A 586 -17.83 -27.48 -12.90
CA ILE A 586 -16.43 -27.12 -13.15
C ILE A 586 -15.82 -28.03 -14.23
N THR A 587 -15.24 -27.42 -15.26
CA THR A 587 -14.60 -28.11 -16.39
C THR A 587 -13.08 -27.94 -16.42
N ALA A 588 -12.55 -26.89 -15.78
CA ALA A 588 -11.11 -26.69 -15.63
C ALA A 588 -10.79 -25.71 -14.51
N ILE A 589 -9.58 -25.83 -13.95
CA ILE A 589 -8.95 -24.81 -13.11
C ILE A 589 -7.59 -24.44 -13.69
N GLY A 590 -7.30 -23.14 -13.74
CA GLY A 590 -6.09 -22.57 -14.31
C GLY A 590 -5.33 -21.70 -13.31
N VAL A 591 -4.01 -21.72 -13.41
CA VAL A 591 -3.09 -20.91 -12.59
C VAL A 591 -2.03 -20.32 -13.51
N ASP A 592 -1.73 -19.04 -13.35
CA ASP A 592 -0.63 -18.37 -14.05
C ASP A 592 0.73 -18.93 -13.59
N ALA A 593 1.67 -19.15 -14.51
CA ALA A 593 2.99 -19.74 -14.22
C ALA A 593 3.79 -19.01 -13.13
N GLN A 594 3.53 -17.72 -12.93
CA GLN A 594 4.17 -16.90 -11.91
C GLN A 594 3.23 -16.57 -10.73
N LEU A 595 2.13 -17.33 -10.59
CA LEU A 595 1.09 -17.17 -9.57
C LEU A 595 0.42 -15.79 -9.59
N ARG A 596 0.39 -15.13 -10.75
CA ARG A 596 -0.19 -13.78 -10.89
C ARG A 596 -1.71 -13.77 -10.99
N GLY A 597 -2.33 -14.91 -11.26
CA GLY A 597 -3.77 -15.02 -11.44
C GLY A 597 -4.25 -16.47 -11.45
N PHE A 598 -5.56 -16.62 -11.26
CA PHE A 598 -6.26 -17.90 -11.20
C PHE A 598 -7.56 -17.80 -12.01
N GLU A 599 -7.96 -18.91 -12.63
CA GLU A 599 -9.20 -19.00 -13.40
C GLU A 599 -9.92 -20.32 -13.14
N VAL A 600 -11.24 -20.30 -13.11
CA VAL A 600 -12.09 -21.50 -13.11
C VAL A 600 -13.08 -21.42 -14.25
N CYS A 601 -13.18 -22.51 -15.02
CA CYS A 601 -14.08 -22.64 -16.16
C CYS A 601 -15.25 -23.56 -15.82
N TYR A 602 -16.42 -23.25 -16.37
CA TYR A 602 -17.66 -23.98 -16.14
C TYR A 602 -18.23 -24.60 -17.43
N SER A 603 -19.12 -25.58 -17.27
CA SER A 603 -19.74 -26.32 -18.38
C SER A 603 -20.70 -25.49 -19.22
N ASN A 604 -21.17 -24.35 -18.69
CA ASN A 604 -21.97 -23.37 -19.42
C ASN A 604 -21.12 -22.44 -20.32
N GLY A 605 -19.78 -22.60 -20.31
CA GLY A 605 -18.85 -21.76 -21.08
C GLY A 605 -18.43 -20.47 -20.38
N GLU A 606 -18.95 -20.18 -19.18
CA GLU A 606 -18.48 -19.06 -18.37
C GLU A 606 -17.14 -19.38 -17.70
N SER A 607 -16.34 -18.35 -17.43
CA SER A 607 -15.16 -18.46 -16.57
C SER A 607 -15.13 -17.32 -15.54
N ARG A 608 -14.53 -17.60 -14.39
CA ARG A 608 -14.27 -16.62 -13.33
C ARG A 608 -12.77 -16.50 -13.14
N THR A 609 -12.27 -15.28 -13.06
CA THR A 609 -10.83 -14.99 -13.04
C THR A 609 -10.50 -13.95 -11.98
N ILE A 610 -9.37 -14.15 -11.30
CA ILE A 610 -8.76 -13.18 -10.39
C ILE A 610 -7.29 -12.97 -10.76
N GLY A 611 -6.75 -11.78 -10.46
CA GLY A 611 -5.37 -11.42 -10.81
C GLY A 611 -5.12 -11.31 -12.32
N HIS A 612 -3.86 -11.50 -12.74
CA HIS A 612 -3.44 -11.43 -14.15
C HIS A 612 -3.21 -12.81 -14.74
N THR A 613 -3.78 -13.07 -15.93
CA THR A 613 -3.75 -14.37 -16.62
C THR A 613 -2.93 -14.30 -17.90
N ASN A 614 -1.61 -14.22 -17.78
CA ASN A 614 -0.72 -14.01 -18.93
C ASN A 614 -0.14 -15.33 -19.47
N ALA A 615 0.24 -16.25 -18.59
CA ALA A 615 0.76 -17.57 -18.96
C ALA A 615 0.06 -18.64 -18.13
N MET A 616 -1.12 -19.05 -18.59
CA MET A 616 -2.02 -19.94 -17.84
C MET A 616 -1.72 -21.40 -18.11
N GLN A 617 -1.50 -22.16 -17.04
CA GLN A 617 -1.52 -23.62 -17.04
C GLN A 617 -2.88 -24.10 -16.54
N TYR A 618 -3.50 -25.07 -17.21
CA TYR A 618 -4.81 -25.60 -16.84
C TYR A 618 -4.76 -27.08 -16.48
N LEU A 619 -5.59 -27.47 -15.51
CA LEU A 619 -6.03 -28.84 -15.28
C LEU A 619 -7.50 -28.94 -15.70
N SER A 620 -7.81 -29.80 -16.68
CA SER A 620 -9.19 -30.16 -17.00
C SER A 620 -9.80 -30.90 -15.81
N ILE A 621 -11.02 -30.58 -15.40
CA ILE A 621 -11.75 -31.20 -14.29
C ILE A 621 -13.04 -31.81 -14.83
N ASP A 622 -13.30 -33.07 -14.51
CA ASP A 622 -14.56 -33.72 -14.90
C ASP A 622 -15.63 -33.52 -13.82
N GLY A 623 -16.05 -32.26 -13.62
CA GLY A 623 -17.09 -31.90 -12.65
C GLY A 623 -18.39 -32.70 -12.85
N PRO A 624 -18.92 -32.80 -14.09
CA PRO A 624 -20.15 -33.54 -14.36
C PRO A 624 -20.02 -35.04 -14.08
N GLY A 625 -18.83 -35.61 -14.30
CA GLY A 625 -18.49 -37.00 -13.93
C GLY A 625 -18.15 -37.20 -12.45
N GLY A 626 -18.36 -36.19 -11.60
CA GLY A 626 -18.21 -36.31 -10.14
C GLY A 626 -16.81 -35.95 -9.61
N GLU A 627 -15.91 -35.43 -10.44
CA GLU A 627 -14.63 -34.92 -9.96
C GLU A 627 -14.81 -33.61 -9.20
N ARG A 628 -14.12 -33.46 -8.06
CA ARG A 628 -14.13 -32.25 -7.24
C ARG A 628 -12.72 -31.86 -6.84
N ILE A 629 -12.50 -30.57 -6.63
CA ILE A 629 -11.27 -30.06 -6.03
C ILE A 629 -11.39 -30.27 -4.51
N LEU A 630 -10.45 -31.02 -3.94
CA LEU A 630 -10.45 -31.34 -2.52
C LEU A 630 -9.60 -30.36 -1.73
N HIS A 631 -8.34 -30.18 -2.15
CA HIS A 631 -7.35 -29.46 -1.38
C HIS A 631 -6.53 -28.51 -2.25
N VAL A 632 -6.17 -27.39 -1.64
CA VAL A 632 -5.15 -26.47 -2.15
C VAL A 632 -4.03 -26.42 -1.12
N TYR A 633 -2.84 -26.85 -1.53
CA TYR A 633 -1.61 -26.73 -0.77
C TYR A 633 -0.82 -25.54 -1.29
N VAL A 634 -0.22 -24.78 -0.38
CA VAL A 634 0.54 -23.59 -0.73
C VAL A 634 1.92 -23.68 -0.10
N GLU A 635 2.94 -23.56 -0.94
CA GLU A 635 4.33 -23.42 -0.50
C GLU A 635 4.60 -21.93 -0.23
N ILE A 636 5.02 -21.62 1.00
CA ILE A 636 5.31 -20.25 1.42
C ILE A 636 6.75 -20.13 1.92
N SER A 637 7.48 -19.16 1.37
CA SER A 637 8.79 -18.73 1.88
C SER A 637 8.72 -17.28 2.36
N PHE A 638 9.42 -16.34 1.70
CA PHE A 638 9.21 -14.91 1.92
C PHE A 638 7.84 -14.43 1.40
N TYR A 639 7.30 -15.12 0.41
CA TYR A 639 5.98 -14.98 -0.22
C TYR A 639 5.54 -16.36 -0.74
N PRO A 640 4.27 -16.58 -1.11
CA PRO A 640 3.82 -17.77 -1.83
C PRO A 640 4.64 -18.05 -3.10
N THR A 641 5.25 -19.24 -3.20
CA THR A 641 6.13 -19.64 -4.32
C THR A 641 5.63 -20.82 -5.14
N GLY A 642 4.59 -21.50 -4.68
CA GLY A 642 3.96 -22.59 -5.40
C GLY A 642 2.60 -22.97 -4.85
N VAL A 643 1.76 -23.53 -5.71
CA VAL A 643 0.43 -24.03 -5.39
C VAL A 643 0.26 -25.44 -5.94
N GLN A 644 -0.32 -26.32 -5.14
CA GLN A 644 -0.73 -27.66 -5.54
C GLN A 644 -2.22 -27.84 -5.30
N ILE A 645 -2.96 -28.23 -6.33
CA ILE A 645 -4.39 -28.50 -6.29
C ILE A 645 -4.61 -30.01 -6.43
N VAL A 646 -5.37 -30.61 -5.51
CA VAL A 646 -5.65 -32.05 -5.48
C VAL A 646 -7.12 -32.32 -5.69
N THR A 647 -7.45 -33.32 -6.53
CA THR A 647 -8.83 -33.68 -6.86
C THR A 647 -9.26 -35.02 -6.28
N THR A 648 -10.57 -35.32 -6.31
CA THR A 648 -11.14 -36.63 -5.92
C THR A 648 -10.67 -37.80 -6.78
N LYS A 649 -10.13 -37.54 -7.98
CA LYS A 649 -9.48 -38.56 -8.83
C LYS A 649 -7.98 -38.72 -8.54
N ASN A 650 -7.50 -38.19 -7.41
CA ASN A 650 -6.10 -38.23 -6.98
C ASN A 650 -5.12 -37.63 -8.01
N ARG A 651 -5.56 -36.58 -8.71
CA ARG A 651 -4.71 -35.81 -9.61
C ARG A 651 -4.09 -34.64 -8.86
N HIS A 652 -2.82 -34.38 -9.15
CA HIS A 652 -2.02 -33.33 -8.52
C HIS A 652 -1.65 -32.28 -9.55
N PHE A 653 -2.23 -31.10 -9.45
CA PHE A 653 -1.93 -29.98 -10.32
C PHE A 653 -1.02 -28.99 -9.61
N ILE A 654 0.24 -28.92 -10.03
CA ILE A 654 1.29 -28.15 -9.35
C ILE A 654 1.81 -27.06 -10.28
N VAL A 655 1.82 -25.82 -9.79
CA VAL A 655 2.42 -24.67 -10.46
C VAL A 655 3.37 -23.99 -9.48
N GLY A 656 4.60 -23.74 -9.92
CA GLY A 656 5.65 -23.19 -9.07
C GLY A 656 6.40 -24.26 -8.26
N GLN A 657 6.80 -23.92 -7.03
CA GLN A 657 7.52 -24.84 -6.16
C GLN A 657 6.58 -25.91 -5.59
N ALA A 658 6.98 -27.18 -5.68
CA ALA A 658 6.21 -28.24 -5.03
C ALA A 658 6.22 -28.07 -3.50
N PRO A 659 5.08 -28.29 -2.81
CA PRO A 659 4.98 -28.21 -1.35
C PRO A 659 5.94 -29.16 -0.61
N GLN A 660 6.46 -28.74 0.55
CA GLN A 660 7.28 -29.56 1.46
C GLN A 660 6.54 -29.90 2.75
N LYS A 661 6.70 -31.13 3.29
CA LYS A 661 6.09 -31.74 4.51
C LYS A 661 5.47 -30.88 5.65
N ASP A 662 5.86 -29.63 5.87
CA ASP A 662 5.30 -28.70 6.86
C ASP A 662 4.25 -27.74 6.23
N GLU A 663 3.34 -28.29 5.40
CA GLU A 663 2.54 -27.55 4.41
C GLU A 663 1.33 -26.78 4.97
N ILE A 664 1.03 -25.65 4.34
CA ILE A 664 -0.26 -24.98 4.48
C ILE A 664 -1.25 -25.67 3.53
N ARG A 665 -2.30 -26.25 4.10
CA ARG A 665 -3.37 -26.94 3.39
C ARG A 665 -4.71 -26.26 3.64
N PHE A 666 -5.48 -26.07 2.57
CA PHE A 666 -6.86 -25.62 2.61
C PHE A 666 -7.79 -26.72 2.07
N PRO A 667 -8.85 -27.12 2.79
CA PRO A 667 -9.11 -26.84 4.21
C PRO A 667 -8.05 -27.45 5.15
N GLU A 668 -7.90 -26.85 6.34
CA GLU A 668 -6.95 -27.31 7.38
C GLU A 668 -7.35 -28.68 7.97
N GLU A 669 -6.44 -29.65 7.95
CA GLU A 669 -6.69 -31.06 8.31
C GLU A 669 -7.29 -31.27 9.72
N ASN A 670 -6.89 -30.45 10.69
CA ASN A 670 -7.34 -30.59 12.08
C ASN A 670 -8.61 -29.79 12.40
N ARG A 671 -9.06 -28.93 11.49
CA ARG A 671 -10.18 -28.00 11.73
C ARG A 671 -11.43 -28.36 10.94
N PHE A 672 -11.29 -29.12 9.86
CA PHE A 672 -12.36 -29.46 8.93
C PHE A 672 -12.39 -30.97 8.69
N SER A 673 -13.59 -31.49 8.42
CA SER A 673 -13.80 -32.91 8.11
C SER A 673 -13.60 -33.17 6.61
N ASP A 674 -13.36 -34.43 6.22
CA ASP A 674 -13.32 -34.85 4.82
C ASP A 674 -14.65 -34.65 4.06
N ARG A 675 -15.73 -34.27 4.76
CA ARG A 675 -17.04 -33.93 4.17
C ARG A 675 -17.19 -32.43 3.91
N ASP A 676 -16.24 -31.62 4.35
CA ASP A 676 -16.23 -30.19 4.11
C ASP A 676 -15.60 -29.92 2.75
N ALA A 677 -16.22 -29.07 1.95
CA ALA A 677 -15.80 -28.86 0.58
C ALA A 677 -15.19 -27.49 0.40
N LEU A 678 -14.11 -27.45 -0.36
CA LEU A 678 -13.47 -26.22 -0.81
C LEU A 678 -14.36 -25.55 -1.86
N MET A 679 -14.81 -24.35 -1.54
CA MET A 679 -15.77 -23.56 -2.34
C MET A 679 -15.11 -22.43 -3.12
N GLY A 680 -13.83 -22.16 -2.85
CA GLY A 680 -13.08 -21.12 -3.55
C GLY A 680 -11.79 -20.75 -2.85
N ILE A 681 -11.09 -19.81 -3.44
CA ILE A 681 -9.89 -19.17 -2.88
C ILE A 681 -10.00 -17.66 -2.97
N TYR A 682 -9.22 -16.94 -2.18
CA TYR A 682 -9.04 -15.50 -2.36
C TYR A 682 -7.58 -15.13 -2.22
N CYS A 683 -7.17 -14.10 -2.95
CA CYS A 683 -5.76 -13.74 -3.09
C CYS A 683 -5.58 -12.22 -2.98
N HIS A 684 -4.43 -11.79 -2.49
CA HIS A 684 -3.93 -10.43 -2.59
C HIS A 684 -2.57 -10.44 -3.28
N TRP A 685 -2.37 -9.50 -4.20
CA TRP A 685 -1.12 -9.34 -4.92
C TRP A 685 -0.50 -8.00 -4.62
N ARG A 686 0.77 -8.03 -4.23
CA ARG A 686 1.56 -6.83 -4.03
C ARG A 686 1.90 -6.20 -5.37
N HIS A 687 1.89 -4.88 -5.43
CA HIS A 687 2.20 -4.11 -6.64
C HIS A 687 1.34 -4.52 -7.84
N ARG A 688 0.03 -4.71 -7.61
CA ARG A 688 -0.95 -5.21 -8.58
C ARG A 688 -0.95 -4.50 -9.93
N HIS A 689 -0.59 -3.22 -9.94
CA HIS A 689 -0.54 -2.37 -11.13
C HIS A 689 0.87 -2.29 -11.75
N ALA A 690 1.81 -3.12 -11.29
CA ALA A 690 3.18 -3.13 -11.75
C ALA A 690 3.65 -4.52 -12.21
N PRO A 691 4.63 -4.62 -13.13
CA PRO A 691 5.09 -5.90 -13.68
C PRO A 691 5.70 -6.87 -12.68
N HIS A 692 6.17 -6.39 -11.52
CA HIS A 692 6.64 -7.20 -10.40
C HIS A 692 5.50 -7.63 -9.47
N THR A 693 4.25 -7.65 -9.97
CA THR A 693 3.11 -8.23 -9.28
C THR A 693 3.48 -9.60 -8.74
N SER A 694 3.32 -9.78 -7.44
CA SER A 694 3.64 -11.03 -6.75
C SER A 694 2.49 -11.39 -5.82
N LEU A 695 2.14 -12.68 -5.82
CA LEU A 695 1.15 -13.19 -4.87
C LEU A 695 1.73 -13.07 -3.48
N ASP A 696 1.06 -12.31 -2.62
CA ASP A 696 1.56 -12.03 -1.26
C ASP A 696 0.79 -12.84 -0.22
N MET A 697 -0.50 -13.07 -0.48
CA MET A 697 -1.42 -13.73 0.44
C MET A 697 -2.45 -14.56 -0.31
N ILE A 698 -2.76 -15.74 0.24
CA ILE A 698 -3.82 -16.64 -0.26
C ILE A 698 -4.60 -17.24 0.91
N GLY A 699 -5.93 -17.23 0.79
CA GLY A 699 -6.86 -17.89 1.72
C GLY A 699 -7.94 -18.68 0.96
N ALA A 700 -8.87 -19.26 1.69
CA ALA A 700 -9.85 -20.20 1.12
C ALA A 700 -11.28 -19.98 1.64
N PHE A 701 -12.25 -20.45 0.88
CA PHE A 701 -13.66 -20.53 1.27
C PHE A 701 -14.09 -21.98 1.39
N VAL A 702 -14.82 -22.31 2.46
CA VAL A 702 -15.25 -23.69 2.74
C VAL A 702 -16.71 -23.72 3.16
N ARG A 703 -17.40 -24.82 2.84
CA ARG A 703 -18.74 -25.12 3.32
C ARG A 703 -18.77 -26.47 4.04
N LYS A 704 -19.27 -26.49 5.28
CA LYS A 704 -19.34 -27.71 6.09
C LYS A 704 -20.36 -28.71 5.56
N ASN A 705 -20.08 -30.01 5.71
CA ASN A 705 -20.99 -31.13 5.38
C ASN A 705 -21.58 -31.09 3.96
N SER A 706 -20.81 -30.67 2.97
CA SER A 706 -21.28 -30.48 1.59
C SER A 706 -20.89 -31.62 0.63
N LEU A 707 -19.94 -32.48 1.00
CA LEU A 707 -19.56 -33.67 0.24
C LEU A 707 -20.14 -34.96 0.85
N GLY A 708 -20.53 -35.89 -0.02
CA GLY A 708 -21.14 -37.17 0.38
C GLY A 708 -20.15 -38.21 0.91
N SER A 709 -18.95 -38.32 0.32
CA SER A 709 -18.00 -39.43 0.55
C SER A 709 -16.59 -38.91 0.88
N SER A 710 -15.96 -39.42 1.94
CA SER A 710 -14.52 -39.18 2.20
C SER A 710 -13.69 -39.95 1.17
N VAL A 711 -12.71 -39.27 0.56
CA VAL A 711 -11.76 -39.84 -0.40
C VAL A 711 -10.37 -39.77 0.21
N GLN A 712 -9.73 -40.93 0.40
CA GLN A 712 -8.36 -40.98 0.89
C GLN A 712 -7.39 -40.61 -0.24
N VAL A 713 -6.72 -39.46 -0.11
CA VAL A 713 -5.71 -38.98 -1.06
C VAL A 713 -4.40 -39.72 -0.85
N GLN A 714 -3.77 -40.17 -1.93
CA GLN A 714 -2.43 -40.76 -1.93
C GLN A 714 -1.44 -39.83 -2.64
N LEU A 715 -0.29 -39.57 -2.01
CA LEU A 715 0.76 -38.77 -2.63
C LEU A 715 1.28 -39.47 -3.90
N ALA A 716 1.14 -38.82 -5.05
CA ALA A 716 1.67 -39.30 -6.32
C ALA A 716 3.18 -39.02 -6.43
N LEU A 717 4.01 -39.79 -5.73
CA LEU A 717 5.47 -39.59 -5.69
C LEU A 717 6.23 -40.55 -6.62
N ASP A 718 7.37 -40.10 -7.14
CA ASP A 718 8.36 -40.94 -7.81
C ASP A 718 9.34 -41.59 -6.80
N SER A 719 10.27 -42.41 -7.29
CA SER A 719 11.26 -43.10 -6.43
C SER A 719 12.15 -42.16 -5.61
N ASP A 720 12.28 -40.90 -6.03
CA ASP A 720 13.13 -39.90 -5.41
C ASP A 720 12.31 -38.92 -4.57
N ALA A 721 11.05 -39.28 -4.27
CA ALA A 721 10.05 -38.49 -3.54
C ALA A 721 9.66 -37.16 -4.22
N ARG A 722 9.69 -37.10 -5.55
CA ARG A 722 9.21 -35.96 -6.34
C ARG A 722 7.76 -36.17 -6.78
N TYR A 723 6.97 -35.11 -6.86
CA TYR A 723 5.56 -35.19 -7.24
C TYR A 723 5.36 -35.39 -8.75
N TRP A 724 4.49 -36.33 -9.10
CA TRP A 724 3.93 -36.49 -10.44
C TRP A 724 2.78 -35.51 -10.68
N ALA A 725 2.81 -34.80 -11.81
CA ALA A 725 1.74 -33.91 -12.26
C ALA A 725 1.40 -34.13 -13.75
N PRO A 726 0.11 -34.21 -14.15
CA PRO A 726 -1.08 -34.18 -13.30
C PRO A 726 -1.38 -35.50 -12.58
N GLY A 727 -0.71 -36.60 -12.93
CA GLY A 727 -0.99 -37.92 -12.34
C GLY A 727 0.13 -38.93 -12.60
N LEU A 728 -0.03 -40.10 -11.98
CA LEU A 728 0.95 -41.19 -12.05
C LEU A 728 1.17 -41.67 -13.51
N PRO A 729 2.38 -42.13 -13.84
CA PRO A 729 2.68 -42.76 -15.12
C PRO A 729 1.92 -44.09 -15.29
N PRO A 730 1.85 -44.62 -16.52
CA PRO A 730 1.24 -45.93 -16.78
C PRO A 730 1.86 -47.05 -15.94
N LYS A 731 1.08 -48.11 -15.71
CA LYS A 731 1.53 -49.25 -14.90
C LYS A 731 2.78 -49.91 -15.50
N GLY A 732 3.66 -50.41 -14.63
CA GLY A 732 4.88 -51.11 -15.05
C GLY A 732 5.98 -50.20 -15.62
N MET A 733 5.95 -48.90 -15.31
CA MET A 733 6.98 -47.93 -15.67
C MET A 733 8.37 -48.38 -15.18
N ARG A 734 9.35 -48.47 -16.08
CA ARG A 734 10.76 -48.73 -15.77
C ARG A 734 11.64 -47.64 -16.40
N LYS A 735 12.46 -47.00 -15.56
CA LYS A 735 13.39 -45.93 -15.97
C LYS A 735 14.52 -46.50 -16.83
N ILE A 736 14.84 -45.83 -17.93
CA ILE A 736 15.90 -46.23 -18.87
C ILE A 736 16.98 -45.14 -18.91
N GLY A 737 18.22 -45.54 -18.65
CA GLY A 737 19.38 -44.66 -18.74
C GLY A 737 19.43 -43.56 -17.66
N ARG A 738 20.33 -42.60 -17.87
CA ARG A 738 20.56 -41.45 -16.97
C ARG A 738 19.56 -40.31 -17.21
N VAL A 739 19.51 -39.36 -16.29
CA VAL A 739 18.79 -38.10 -16.47
C VAL A 739 19.70 -37.12 -17.24
N TYR A 740 19.25 -36.65 -18.41
CA TYR A 740 19.96 -35.64 -19.18
C TYR A 740 19.60 -34.26 -18.61
N GLY A 741 20.57 -33.54 -18.06
CA GLY A 741 20.36 -32.33 -17.26
C GLY A 741 20.74 -32.46 -15.79
N GLU A 742 21.07 -33.69 -15.35
CA GLU A 742 21.50 -33.99 -13.99
C GLU A 742 22.88 -33.39 -13.67
N ARG A 743 22.96 -32.66 -12.55
CA ARG A 743 24.20 -32.01 -12.08
C ARG A 743 24.21 -31.85 -10.56
N GLY A 744 25.38 -32.06 -9.97
CA GLY A 744 25.70 -31.74 -8.57
C GLY A 744 26.60 -30.52 -8.49
N PHE A 745 26.32 -29.61 -7.56
CA PHE A 745 27.15 -28.44 -7.28
C PHE A 745 28.01 -28.68 -6.04
N ASP A 746 29.10 -29.46 -6.18
CA ASP A 746 29.99 -29.80 -5.06
C ASP A 746 30.92 -28.64 -4.64
N TRP A 747 31.10 -27.61 -5.47
CA TRP A 747 32.05 -26.51 -5.22
C TRP A 747 31.47 -25.29 -4.46
N LEU A 748 30.24 -25.37 -3.95
CA LEU A 748 29.58 -24.31 -3.17
C LEU A 748 29.59 -24.59 -1.65
N GLU A 749 30.53 -25.41 -1.18
CA GLU A 749 30.84 -25.66 0.24
C GLU A 749 31.29 -24.38 0.96
N LYS A 750 30.34 -23.47 1.22
CA LYS A 750 30.44 -22.54 2.35
C LYS A 750 29.75 -23.22 3.54
N PRO A 751 30.29 -23.13 4.77
CA PRO A 751 29.65 -23.70 5.94
C PRO A 751 28.21 -23.18 6.05
N GLY A 752 27.22 -24.09 6.08
CA GLY A 752 25.80 -23.78 6.25
C GLY A 752 24.92 -23.76 5.00
N LYS A 753 25.42 -24.12 3.80
CA LYS A 753 24.57 -24.32 2.60
C LYS A 753 24.76 -25.72 2.03
N TYR A 754 23.68 -26.49 1.96
CA TYR A 754 23.64 -27.85 1.38
C TYR A 754 23.99 -27.82 -0.12
N PRO A 755 24.69 -28.86 -0.64
CA PRO A 755 24.95 -28.99 -2.07
C PRO A 755 23.61 -28.97 -2.83
N LYS A 756 23.50 -28.08 -3.82
CA LYS A 756 22.33 -28.03 -4.69
C LYS A 756 22.49 -29.15 -5.74
N HIS A 757 21.47 -30.00 -5.86
CA HIS A 757 21.37 -30.98 -6.93
C HIS A 757 20.29 -30.52 -7.91
N MET A 758 20.48 -30.73 -9.21
CA MET A 758 19.45 -30.48 -10.24
C MET A 758 19.23 -31.78 -11.04
N PRO A 759 17.99 -32.23 -11.30
CA PRO A 759 16.73 -31.74 -10.73
C PRO A 759 16.74 -31.81 -9.20
N SER A 760 16.19 -30.77 -8.54
CA SER A 760 16.15 -30.70 -7.09
C SER A 760 15.14 -31.69 -6.50
N ARG A 761 15.10 -31.80 -5.17
CA ARG A 761 14.06 -32.57 -4.48
C ARG A 761 12.66 -31.98 -4.63
N ASN A 762 12.57 -30.69 -4.96
CA ASN A 762 11.30 -29.99 -5.14
C ASN A 762 10.87 -29.94 -6.63
N ALA A 763 11.61 -30.61 -7.53
CA ALA A 763 11.26 -30.66 -8.93
C ALA A 763 9.95 -31.43 -9.12
N VAL A 764 9.08 -30.92 -9.99
CA VAL A 764 7.87 -31.60 -10.42
C VAL A 764 8.21 -32.49 -11.60
N VAL A 765 7.70 -33.72 -11.60
CA VAL A 765 7.90 -34.67 -12.69
C VAL A 765 6.61 -34.89 -13.47
N SER A 766 6.75 -35.00 -14.77
CA SER A 766 5.66 -35.35 -15.68
C SER A 766 6.16 -36.30 -16.75
N TRP A 767 5.26 -36.81 -17.59
CA TRP A 767 5.60 -37.79 -18.60
C TRP A 767 4.84 -37.54 -19.89
N PHE A 768 5.33 -38.10 -20.99
CA PHE A 768 4.64 -38.17 -22.28
C PHE A 768 4.64 -39.60 -22.78
N ASP A 769 3.52 -40.05 -23.34
CA ASP A 769 3.48 -41.29 -24.12
C ASP A 769 4.09 -41.01 -25.50
N CYS A 770 5.22 -41.65 -25.82
CA CYS A 770 5.86 -41.52 -27.12
C CYS A 770 5.59 -42.73 -28.02
N SER A 771 4.80 -43.70 -27.55
CA SER A 771 4.41 -44.89 -28.32
C SER A 771 3.20 -44.66 -29.21
N ARG A 772 2.53 -43.51 -29.06
CA ARG A 772 1.35 -43.09 -29.83
C ARG A 772 1.73 -42.18 -31.00
N PRO A 773 0.93 -42.17 -32.09
CA PRO A 773 1.15 -41.26 -33.21
C PRO A 773 0.90 -39.80 -32.79
N ILE A 774 1.79 -38.89 -33.19
CA ILE A 774 1.75 -37.47 -32.81
C ILE A 774 1.18 -36.64 -33.95
N ALA A 775 0.14 -35.87 -33.67
CA ALA A 775 -0.39 -34.86 -34.58
C ALA A 775 0.50 -33.61 -34.57
N SER A 776 0.72 -33.02 -33.41
CA SER A 776 1.62 -31.87 -33.25
C SER A 776 2.31 -31.83 -31.88
N ILE A 777 3.46 -31.16 -31.83
CA ILE A 777 4.17 -30.80 -30.61
C ILE A 777 4.28 -29.28 -30.53
N LYS A 778 3.68 -28.71 -29.49
CA LYS A 778 3.74 -27.27 -29.21
C LYS A 778 4.66 -27.02 -28.02
N VAL A 779 5.50 -25.99 -28.09
CA VAL A 779 6.40 -25.58 -27.00
C VAL A 779 6.22 -24.12 -26.64
N GLY A 780 6.39 -23.79 -25.36
CA GLY A 780 6.46 -22.43 -24.86
C GLY A 780 7.86 -22.14 -24.34
N LEU A 781 8.46 -21.04 -24.81
CA LEU A 781 9.79 -20.60 -24.42
C LEU A 781 9.70 -19.25 -23.71
N CYS A 782 10.42 -19.08 -22.60
CA CYS A 782 10.60 -17.78 -21.96
C CYS A 782 11.90 -17.09 -22.39
N HIS A 783 12.17 -15.89 -21.89
CA HIS A 783 13.50 -15.29 -22.05
C HIS A 783 14.61 -16.12 -21.39
N GLY A 784 15.77 -16.14 -22.06
CA GLY A 784 17.00 -16.75 -21.57
C GLY A 784 17.52 -16.13 -20.28
N THR A 785 18.52 -16.77 -19.67
CA THR A 785 19.23 -16.24 -18.48
C THR A 785 20.72 -16.24 -18.71
N LYS A 786 21.51 -15.75 -17.73
CA LYS A 786 22.99 -15.85 -17.74
C LYS A 786 23.53 -17.29 -17.89
N GLY A 787 22.72 -18.33 -17.70
CA GLY A 787 23.08 -19.72 -18.00
C GLY A 787 22.44 -20.23 -19.30
N TYR A 788 23.10 -21.16 -20.00
CA TYR A 788 22.58 -21.82 -21.20
C TYR A 788 21.51 -22.90 -20.92
N GLN A 789 20.79 -22.82 -19.81
CA GLN A 789 19.67 -23.71 -19.54
C GLN A 789 18.55 -23.44 -20.56
N ILE A 790 18.03 -24.49 -21.21
CA ILE A 790 16.93 -24.35 -22.17
C ILE A 790 15.77 -23.59 -21.50
N PRO A 791 15.28 -22.48 -22.08
CA PRO A 791 14.22 -21.67 -21.48
C PRO A 791 12.82 -22.25 -21.77
N LEU A 792 12.70 -23.57 -21.71
CA LEU A 792 11.48 -24.30 -22.07
C LEU A 792 10.53 -24.35 -20.87
N VAL A 793 9.49 -23.54 -20.90
CA VAL A 793 8.48 -23.43 -19.83
C VAL A 793 7.28 -24.34 -20.05
N ALA A 794 6.99 -24.71 -21.31
CA ALA A 794 5.84 -25.56 -21.63
C ALA A 794 6.11 -26.50 -22.81
N MET A 795 5.44 -27.64 -22.81
CA MET A 795 5.43 -28.60 -23.91
C MET A 795 4.08 -29.31 -23.95
N THR A 796 3.46 -29.42 -25.13
CA THR A 796 2.16 -30.07 -25.34
C THR A 796 2.23 -31.03 -26.51
N PHE A 797 1.80 -32.27 -26.29
CA PHE A 797 1.68 -33.30 -27.33
C PHE A 797 0.20 -33.46 -27.67
N THR A 798 -0.13 -33.35 -28.94
CA THR A 798 -1.46 -33.69 -29.47
C THR A 798 -1.37 -35.04 -30.15
N TYR A 799 -2.16 -36.00 -29.71
CA TYR A 799 -2.15 -37.37 -30.25
C TYR A 799 -3.10 -37.51 -31.43
N ALA A 800 -2.66 -38.15 -32.52
CA ALA A 800 -3.42 -38.22 -33.77
C ALA A 800 -4.50 -39.31 -33.80
N ASP A 801 -4.45 -40.25 -32.86
CA ASP A 801 -5.37 -41.38 -32.75
C ASP A 801 -6.72 -40.98 -32.13
N ASP A 802 -6.73 -40.10 -31.14
CA ASP A 802 -7.96 -39.65 -30.44
C ASP A 802 -8.07 -38.12 -30.26
N ASN A 803 -7.11 -37.35 -30.78
CA ASN A 803 -7.00 -35.89 -30.60
C ASN A 803 -6.88 -35.43 -29.14
N THR A 804 -6.51 -36.32 -28.23
CA THR A 804 -6.21 -35.93 -26.84
C THR A 804 -4.90 -35.16 -26.78
N THR A 805 -4.80 -34.28 -25.78
CA THR A 805 -3.60 -33.51 -25.52
C THR A 805 -3.02 -33.83 -24.15
N MET A 806 -1.70 -33.87 -24.07
CA MET A 806 -0.96 -33.92 -22.83
C MET A 806 -0.03 -32.72 -22.76
N SER A 807 -0.03 -31.98 -21.66
CA SER A 807 0.73 -30.74 -21.53
C SER A 807 1.47 -30.65 -20.20
N ILE A 808 2.66 -30.06 -20.25
CA ILE A 808 3.39 -29.56 -19.08
C ILE A 808 3.53 -28.04 -19.21
N GLY A 809 3.43 -27.33 -18.09
CA GLY A 809 3.53 -25.87 -18.08
C GLY A 809 2.35 -25.17 -18.77
N PRO A 810 2.43 -23.85 -18.98
CA PRO A 810 1.34 -23.05 -19.54
C PRO A 810 0.91 -23.47 -20.95
N THR A 811 -0.39 -23.51 -21.19
CA THR A 811 -0.99 -23.86 -22.49
C THR A 811 -1.66 -22.68 -23.18
N LYS A 812 -1.87 -21.57 -22.47
CA LYS A 812 -2.43 -20.33 -23.01
C LYS A 812 -1.54 -19.16 -22.62
N PHE A 813 -1.08 -18.44 -23.63
CA PHE A 813 -0.29 -17.24 -23.46
C PHE A 813 -1.08 -16.03 -23.96
N SER A 814 -1.02 -14.94 -23.22
CA SER A 814 -1.63 -13.66 -23.56
C SER A 814 -0.61 -12.58 -23.26
N PRO A 815 -0.20 -11.77 -24.26
CA PRO A 815 0.73 -10.70 -24.01
C PRO A 815 0.09 -9.71 -23.03
N PRO A 816 0.86 -9.14 -22.08
CA PRO A 816 0.32 -8.12 -21.20
C PRO A 816 -0.15 -6.91 -22.03
N LYS A 817 -1.23 -6.25 -21.57
CA LYS A 817 -1.88 -5.13 -22.29
C LYS A 817 -1.01 -3.89 -22.40
N ASP A 818 -0.01 -3.80 -21.54
CA ASP A 818 1.02 -2.79 -21.53
C ASP A 818 2.34 -3.58 -21.45
N ASN A 819 3.45 -3.02 -21.95
CA ASN A 819 4.78 -3.63 -22.00
C ASN A 819 5.88 -2.64 -21.58
N ARG A 820 5.51 -1.39 -21.21
CA ARG A 820 6.45 -0.28 -20.92
C ARG A 820 6.06 0.59 -19.74
N GLY A 821 4.77 0.61 -19.40
CA GLY A 821 4.27 1.21 -18.19
C GLY A 821 4.33 2.69 -18.25
N ARG A 822 3.84 3.30 -17.17
CA ARG A 822 3.78 4.75 -17.10
C ARG A 822 5.17 5.39 -17.09
N ALA A 823 6.24 4.62 -16.81
CA ALA A 823 7.62 5.10 -16.71
C ALA A 823 8.53 4.78 -17.92
N GLY A 824 8.09 3.99 -18.91
CA GLY A 824 8.83 3.77 -20.15
C GLY A 824 9.92 2.67 -20.14
N HIS A 825 10.12 1.94 -19.04
CA HIS A 825 11.10 0.83 -18.93
C HIS A 825 10.56 -0.51 -19.45
N TYR A 826 11.41 -1.46 -19.84
CA TYR A 826 10.97 -2.79 -20.30
C TYR A 826 10.38 -3.62 -19.14
N TRP A 827 9.32 -4.38 -19.43
CA TRP A 827 8.46 -5.01 -18.41
C TRP A 827 8.81 -6.43 -17.96
N CYS A 828 9.95 -6.96 -18.41
CA CYS A 828 10.43 -8.30 -18.03
C CYS A 828 11.40 -8.19 -16.86
N GLY A 829 11.21 -8.94 -15.76
CA GLY A 829 12.24 -9.12 -14.71
C GLY A 829 13.52 -9.81 -15.19
N CYS A 830 13.62 -10.06 -16.50
CA CYS A 830 14.70 -10.64 -17.27
C CYS A 830 15.77 -9.59 -17.64
N GLU A 831 15.45 -8.29 -17.51
CA GLU A 831 16.36 -7.16 -17.74
C GLU A 831 17.66 -7.28 -16.93
N GLU A 832 17.60 -7.80 -15.71
CA GLU A 832 18.75 -8.02 -14.81
C GLU A 832 19.56 -9.30 -15.13
N GLY A 833 19.08 -10.14 -16.06
CA GLY A 833 19.53 -11.53 -16.21
C GLY A 833 19.69 -12.05 -17.64
N SER A 834 19.28 -11.30 -18.67
CA SER A 834 19.39 -11.71 -20.08
C SER A 834 20.84 -11.61 -20.58
N HIS A 835 21.20 -12.49 -21.53
CA HIS A 835 22.46 -12.46 -22.28
C HIS A 835 22.38 -11.63 -23.57
N ARG A 836 21.18 -11.16 -23.93
CA ARG A 836 20.92 -10.51 -25.21
C ARG A 836 19.94 -9.37 -25.00
N ASP A 837 20.44 -8.14 -25.04
CA ASP A 837 19.61 -6.94 -24.98
C ASP A 837 18.59 -6.95 -26.14
N GLU A 838 19.00 -7.44 -27.31
CA GLU A 838 18.17 -7.64 -28.50
C GLU A 838 16.95 -8.54 -28.29
N GLU A 839 17.01 -9.49 -27.34
CA GLU A 839 15.89 -10.40 -27.01
C GLU A 839 14.78 -9.65 -26.25
N LEU A 840 15.17 -8.73 -25.35
CA LEU A 840 14.25 -7.93 -24.53
C LEU A 840 13.49 -6.88 -25.35
N GLU A 841 14.12 -6.33 -26.41
CA GLU A 841 13.53 -5.27 -27.22
C GLU A 841 12.58 -5.79 -28.32
N GLN A 842 12.77 -7.04 -28.77
CA GLN A 842 12.14 -7.54 -30.00
C GLN A 842 11.04 -8.57 -29.78
N ARG A 843 10.88 -9.13 -28.57
CA ARG A 843 9.94 -10.24 -28.31
C ARG A 843 9.21 -10.11 -26.96
N PRO A 844 7.96 -10.62 -26.87
CA PRO A 844 7.30 -10.79 -25.58
C PRO A 844 8.03 -11.85 -24.73
N HIS A 845 7.89 -11.76 -23.39
CA HIS A 845 8.56 -12.69 -22.45
C HIS A 845 8.34 -14.17 -22.77
N TYR A 846 7.15 -14.53 -23.23
CA TYR A 846 6.83 -15.87 -23.70
C TYR A 846 6.60 -15.88 -25.20
N ILE A 847 7.21 -16.84 -25.88
CA ILE A 847 6.97 -17.16 -27.30
C ILE A 847 6.51 -18.60 -27.42
N GLU A 848 5.67 -18.85 -28.41
CA GLU A 848 5.16 -20.19 -28.73
C GLU A 848 5.69 -20.64 -30.08
N ASP A 849 5.99 -21.93 -30.19
CA ASP A 849 6.37 -22.59 -31.45
C ASP A 849 5.63 -23.93 -31.55
N GLU A 850 5.27 -24.35 -32.76
CA GLU A 850 4.52 -25.59 -33.00
C GLU A 850 5.10 -26.36 -34.18
N TRP A 851 5.27 -27.66 -33.99
CA TRP A 851 5.69 -28.59 -35.01
C TRP A 851 4.57 -29.58 -35.34
N ASP A 852 4.12 -29.57 -36.60
CA ASP A 852 3.18 -30.54 -37.14
C ASP A 852 3.90 -31.84 -37.55
N ALA A 853 3.60 -32.92 -36.82
CA ALA A 853 4.14 -34.25 -37.04
C ALA A 853 3.25 -35.12 -37.96
N GLN A 854 2.09 -34.61 -38.41
CA GLN A 854 1.13 -35.23 -39.34
C GLN A 854 0.80 -36.69 -39.00
N GLY A 855 0.62 -37.01 -37.72
CA GLY A 855 0.25 -38.34 -37.24
C GLY A 855 1.36 -39.39 -37.30
N SER A 856 2.62 -38.98 -37.41
CA SER A 856 3.77 -39.89 -37.44
C SER A 856 4.18 -40.35 -36.03
N TYR A 857 4.89 -41.47 -35.95
CA TYR A 857 5.51 -41.94 -34.71
C TYR A 857 6.86 -41.27 -34.50
N LEU A 858 7.24 -41.00 -33.25
CA LEU A 858 8.56 -40.47 -32.92
C LEU A 858 9.62 -41.58 -32.98
N ASP A 859 10.72 -41.35 -33.70
CA ASP A 859 11.86 -42.26 -33.76
C ASP A 859 12.83 -42.00 -32.61
N CYS A 860 13.28 -40.75 -32.45
CA CYS A 860 14.17 -40.37 -31.36
C CYS A 860 14.00 -38.89 -30.94
N ALA A 861 14.42 -38.60 -29.71
CA ALA A 861 14.65 -37.24 -29.21
C ALA A 861 16.15 -36.93 -29.19
N GLN A 862 16.54 -35.83 -29.82
CA GLN A 862 17.91 -35.35 -29.82
C GLN A 862 18.08 -34.29 -28.71
N VAL A 863 19.04 -34.51 -27.82
CA VAL A 863 19.28 -33.67 -26.63
C VAL A 863 20.69 -33.09 -26.61
N TRP A 864 20.80 -31.83 -26.19
CA TRP A 864 22.08 -31.15 -25.97
C TRP A 864 22.30 -30.91 -24.49
N VAL A 865 23.50 -31.22 -24.01
CA VAL A 865 23.93 -30.98 -22.63
C VAL A 865 25.19 -30.12 -22.66
N GLY A 866 25.17 -28.96 -21.99
CA GLY A 866 26.32 -28.07 -21.89
C GLY A 866 27.36 -28.58 -20.88
N ASP A 867 28.53 -27.92 -20.87
CA ASP A 867 29.50 -28.09 -19.80
C ASP A 867 28.82 -27.86 -18.43
N TYR A 868 29.17 -28.67 -17.43
CA TYR A 868 28.53 -28.75 -16.10
C TYR A 868 27.12 -29.37 -16.05
N GLY A 869 26.67 -30.03 -17.13
CA GLY A 869 25.45 -30.85 -17.10
C GLY A 869 24.15 -30.07 -17.29
N TYR A 870 24.20 -28.83 -17.80
CA TYR A 870 23.00 -28.07 -18.15
C TYR A 870 22.26 -28.69 -19.33
N PHE A 871 20.94 -28.82 -19.24
CA PHE A 871 20.12 -29.22 -20.38
C PHE A 871 19.89 -27.99 -21.27
N THR A 872 20.50 -27.95 -22.46
CA THR A 872 20.63 -26.72 -23.26
C THR A 872 19.72 -26.70 -24.48
N GLY A 873 19.34 -27.85 -25.03
CA GLY A 873 18.54 -27.94 -26.25
C GLY A 873 17.82 -29.27 -26.43
N LEU A 874 16.73 -29.25 -27.21
CA LEU A 874 15.86 -30.39 -27.49
C LEU A 874 15.31 -30.34 -28.92
N GLN A 875 15.26 -31.48 -29.59
CA GLN A 875 14.66 -31.67 -30.91
C GLN A 875 14.03 -33.07 -31.00
N PHE A 876 12.92 -33.23 -31.71
CA PHE A 876 12.30 -34.53 -32.00
C PHE A 876 12.45 -34.90 -33.47
N ILE A 877 12.58 -36.19 -33.75
CA ILE A 877 12.69 -36.75 -35.09
C ILE A 877 11.60 -37.81 -35.26
N ALA A 878 10.75 -37.64 -36.27
CA ALA A 878 9.71 -38.59 -36.64
C ALA A 878 10.28 -39.76 -37.46
N ARG A 879 9.55 -40.88 -37.50
CA ARG A 879 9.95 -42.11 -38.20
C ARG A 879 10.03 -41.96 -39.71
N ASP A 880 9.30 -41.01 -40.27
CA ASP A 880 9.38 -40.63 -41.68
C ASP A 880 10.58 -39.71 -42.00
N GLY A 881 11.42 -39.39 -40.99
CA GLY A 881 12.63 -38.60 -41.13
C GLY A 881 12.42 -37.10 -40.98
N ARG A 882 11.19 -36.61 -40.72
CA ARG A 882 10.96 -35.20 -40.44
C ARG A 882 11.50 -34.82 -39.08
N GLU A 883 12.12 -33.66 -39.01
CA GLU A 883 12.70 -33.12 -37.78
C GLU A 883 11.87 -31.93 -37.30
N SER A 884 11.65 -31.84 -35.98
CA SER A 884 11.14 -30.62 -35.35
C SER A 884 12.19 -29.50 -35.43
N PRO A 885 11.79 -28.24 -35.19
CA PRO A 885 12.75 -27.20 -34.83
C PRO A 885 13.59 -27.64 -33.62
N ALA A 886 14.86 -27.23 -33.62
CA ALA A 886 15.76 -27.46 -32.49
C ALA A 886 15.60 -26.31 -31.48
N TRP A 887 14.88 -26.57 -30.38
CA TRP A 887 14.58 -25.56 -29.38
C TRP A 887 15.70 -25.40 -28.36
N GLY A 888 16.05 -24.15 -28.04
CA GLY A 888 17.12 -23.81 -27.10
C GLY A 888 18.47 -23.53 -27.77
N TYR A 889 19.54 -23.78 -27.03
CA TYR A 889 20.93 -23.52 -27.45
C TYR A 889 21.52 -24.78 -28.10
N CYS A 890 21.18 -24.98 -29.39
CA CYS A 890 21.48 -26.21 -30.13
C CYS A 890 22.73 -26.13 -31.05
N VAL A 891 23.39 -24.97 -31.13
CA VAL A 891 24.54 -24.73 -32.04
C VAL A 891 25.86 -24.79 -31.27
N SER A 892 26.90 -25.37 -31.87
CA SER A 892 28.27 -25.39 -31.32
C SER A 892 29.00 -24.04 -31.47
N GLU A 893 28.36 -22.94 -31.09
CA GLU A 893 29.01 -21.63 -31.08
C GLU A 893 29.91 -21.49 -29.85
N LYS A 894 31.10 -20.93 -30.03
CA LYS A 894 31.94 -20.55 -28.89
C LYS A 894 31.18 -19.50 -28.09
N PRO A 895 31.09 -19.63 -26.75
CA PRO A 895 30.55 -18.57 -25.91
C PRO A 895 31.26 -17.24 -26.21
N ILE A 896 30.50 -16.16 -26.31
CA ILE A 896 31.08 -14.80 -26.33
C ILE A 896 31.83 -14.64 -25.01
N ALA A 897 33.12 -14.32 -25.09
CA ALA A 897 34.01 -14.25 -23.94
C ALA A 897 33.70 -13.01 -23.07
N ASP A 898 32.61 -13.04 -22.31
CA ASP A 898 32.45 -12.14 -21.18
C ASP A 898 33.27 -12.66 -20.00
N ARG A 899 34.22 -11.84 -19.52
CA ARG A 899 35.13 -12.15 -18.41
C ARG A 899 34.40 -12.42 -17.08
N ARG A 900 33.08 -12.22 -17.00
CA ARG A 900 32.26 -12.44 -15.79
C ARG A 900 31.51 -13.78 -15.77
N VAL A 901 31.59 -14.62 -16.81
CA VAL A 901 30.82 -15.87 -16.91
C VAL A 901 31.70 -17.05 -17.35
N ASN A 902 31.73 -18.13 -16.55
CA ASN A 902 32.34 -19.41 -16.90
C ASN A 902 31.41 -20.18 -17.86
N ALA A 903 31.45 -19.83 -19.14
CA ALA A 903 30.75 -20.55 -20.19
C ALA A 903 31.69 -21.56 -20.86
N GLY A 904 31.43 -22.85 -20.65
CA GLY A 904 32.13 -23.94 -21.33
C GLY A 904 31.56 -24.26 -22.72
N ARG A 905 32.16 -25.23 -23.42
CA ARG A 905 31.82 -25.68 -24.77
C ARG A 905 30.51 -26.49 -24.77
N LEU A 906 29.63 -26.28 -25.75
CA LEU A 906 28.44 -27.13 -25.93
C LEU A 906 28.87 -28.52 -26.47
N THR A 907 28.30 -29.60 -25.92
CA THR A 907 28.63 -30.98 -26.34
C THR A 907 27.85 -31.39 -27.60
N LYS A 908 28.31 -32.47 -28.27
CA LYS A 908 27.58 -33.04 -29.41
C LYS A 908 26.20 -33.57 -28.96
N PRO A 909 25.16 -33.45 -29.80
CA PRO A 909 23.84 -33.96 -29.46
C PRO A 909 23.86 -35.47 -29.21
N VAL A 910 23.06 -35.92 -28.23
CA VAL A 910 22.80 -37.33 -27.95
C VAL A 910 21.42 -37.70 -28.46
N LYS A 911 21.30 -38.82 -29.19
CA LYS A 911 20.02 -39.35 -29.66
C LYS A 911 19.45 -40.35 -28.66
N LEU A 912 18.21 -40.11 -28.23
CA LEU A 912 17.45 -40.94 -27.30
C LEU A 912 16.38 -41.72 -28.09
N PRO A 913 16.47 -43.05 -28.20
CA PRO A 913 15.47 -43.82 -28.93
C PRO A 913 14.12 -43.79 -28.22
N LEU A 914 13.06 -43.45 -28.96
CA LEU A 914 11.67 -43.41 -28.46
C LEU A 914 10.87 -44.62 -28.94
N GLN A 915 11.55 -45.75 -29.12
CA GLN A 915 10.99 -47.02 -29.57
C GLN A 915 11.45 -48.15 -28.64
N VAL A 916 10.54 -49.06 -28.30
CA VAL A 916 10.85 -50.25 -27.49
C VAL A 916 10.81 -51.48 -28.38
N SER A 917 11.81 -52.35 -28.26
CA SER A 917 11.90 -53.60 -29.04
C SER A 917 10.98 -54.72 -28.54
N GLU A 918 10.49 -54.62 -27.30
CA GLU A 918 9.55 -55.58 -26.71
C GLU A 918 8.11 -55.26 -27.12
N GLU A 919 7.40 -56.22 -27.72
CA GLU A 919 6.06 -56.01 -28.32
C GLU A 919 5.02 -55.42 -27.35
N ASN A 920 5.06 -55.84 -26.07
CA ASN A 920 4.09 -55.45 -25.04
C ASN A 920 4.47 -54.20 -24.24
N ARG A 921 5.53 -53.47 -24.65
CA ARG A 921 5.98 -52.25 -23.95
C ARG A 921 5.89 -51.01 -24.85
N GLY A 922 5.51 -49.89 -24.26
CA GLY A 922 5.53 -48.55 -24.85
C GLY A 922 6.74 -47.75 -24.39
N ALA A 923 7.22 -46.82 -25.22
CA ALA A 923 8.26 -45.84 -24.84
C ALA A 923 7.61 -44.54 -24.35
N GLY A 924 8.19 -43.93 -23.33
CA GLY A 924 7.77 -42.63 -22.85
C GLY A 924 8.93 -41.74 -22.43
N LEU A 925 8.65 -40.45 -22.32
CA LEU A 925 9.61 -39.44 -21.91
C LEU A 925 9.21 -38.88 -20.53
N LYS A 926 10.07 -39.04 -19.53
CA LYS A 926 9.92 -38.40 -18.23
C LYS A 926 10.60 -37.03 -18.27
N VAL A 927 9.89 -35.98 -17.84
CA VAL A 927 10.34 -34.59 -17.85
C VAL A 927 10.41 -34.05 -16.42
N PHE A 928 11.46 -33.31 -16.12
CA PHE A 928 11.69 -32.69 -14.82
C PHE A 928 11.57 -31.16 -14.94
N VAL A 929 10.62 -30.58 -14.22
CA VAL A 929 10.37 -29.14 -14.16
C VAL A 929 10.87 -28.59 -12.83
N ASP A 930 11.73 -27.58 -12.89
CA ASP A 930 12.31 -26.95 -11.70
C ASP A 930 12.61 -25.47 -11.98
N LYS A 931 12.94 -24.73 -10.92
CA LYS A 931 13.21 -23.30 -10.99
C LYS A 931 14.43 -22.98 -11.87
N MET A 932 14.28 -21.97 -12.71
CA MET A 932 15.40 -21.41 -13.48
C MET A 932 16.33 -20.61 -12.54
N ASP A 933 17.65 -20.83 -12.63
CA ASP A 933 18.62 -20.20 -11.72
C ASP A 933 18.92 -18.74 -12.14
N ARG A 934 18.11 -17.80 -11.63
CA ARG A 934 18.27 -16.34 -11.88
C ARG A 934 19.02 -15.57 -10.78
N GLY A 935 19.82 -16.22 -9.94
CA GLY A 935 20.47 -15.55 -8.80
C GLY A 935 19.52 -15.23 -7.64
N VAL A 936 19.99 -14.48 -6.64
CA VAL A 936 19.38 -14.37 -5.29
C VAL A 936 18.32 -13.25 -5.18
N HIS A 937 18.24 -12.31 -6.13
CA HIS A 937 17.48 -11.06 -5.95
C HIS A 937 16.24 -10.89 -6.85
N VAL A 938 15.79 -11.92 -7.59
CA VAL A 938 14.60 -11.82 -8.44
C VAL A 938 13.41 -12.54 -7.80
N PRO A 939 12.31 -11.82 -7.46
CA PRO A 939 11.15 -12.40 -6.77
C PRO A 939 10.39 -13.45 -7.59
N SER A 940 10.20 -13.21 -8.90
CA SER A 940 9.49 -14.09 -9.83
C SER A 940 10.46 -14.90 -10.68
N LYS A 941 10.49 -16.22 -10.51
CA LYS A 941 11.29 -17.15 -11.32
C LYS A 941 10.38 -18.00 -12.19
N ASP A 942 10.74 -18.12 -13.47
CA ASP A 942 10.11 -19.10 -14.35
C ASP A 942 10.56 -20.51 -13.96
N TYR A 943 9.63 -21.46 -14.09
CA TYR A 943 9.90 -22.89 -13.94
C TYR A 943 10.06 -23.49 -15.33
N VAL A 944 11.20 -24.13 -15.57
CA VAL A 944 11.59 -24.64 -16.88
C VAL A 944 11.89 -26.12 -16.80
N VAL A 945 11.88 -26.78 -17.96
CA VAL A 945 12.38 -28.14 -18.10
C VAL A 945 13.88 -28.14 -17.85
N VAL A 946 14.30 -28.74 -16.72
CA VAL A 946 15.71 -28.82 -16.31
C VAL A 946 16.37 -30.15 -16.69
N GLY A 947 15.58 -31.16 -17.03
CA GLY A 947 16.10 -32.41 -17.54
C GLY A 947 15.03 -33.38 -18.04
N ILE A 948 15.49 -34.43 -18.71
CA ILE A 948 14.62 -35.49 -19.27
C ILE A 948 15.25 -36.88 -19.11
N GLN A 949 14.42 -37.91 -19.06
CA GLN A 949 14.83 -39.31 -18.93
C GLN A 949 13.88 -40.22 -19.73
N LEU A 950 14.41 -41.25 -20.38
CA LEU A 950 13.59 -42.25 -21.04
C LEU A 950 12.97 -43.21 -20.03
N PHE A 951 11.80 -43.74 -20.35
CA PHE A 951 11.23 -44.88 -19.66
C PHE A 951 10.45 -45.77 -20.63
N ASP A 952 10.19 -47.00 -20.20
CA ASP A 952 9.23 -47.87 -20.85
C ASP A 952 8.13 -48.29 -19.88
N PHE A 953 6.98 -48.69 -20.39
CA PHE A 953 5.81 -49.08 -19.60
C PHE A 953 5.05 -50.23 -20.26
N SER A 954 4.21 -50.94 -19.52
CA SER A 954 3.37 -52.00 -20.08
C SER A 954 2.18 -51.39 -20.83
N LYS A 955 1.84 -51.94 -21.99
CA LYS A 955 0.66 -51.54 -22.77
C LYS A 955 -0.66 -52.11 -22.23
N ASP A 956 -0.62 -52.95 -21.19
CA ASP A 956 -1.75 -53.72 -20.65
C ASP A 956 -2.61 -52.94 -19.64
#